data_AF-A0A0H3MMY1-F1
#
_entry.id   AF-A0A0H3MMY1-F1
#
_cell.length_a   1.000
_cell.length_b   1.000
_cell.length_c   1.000
_cell.angle_alpha   90.00
_cell.angle_beta   90.00
_cell.angle_gamma   90.00
#
_symmetry.space_group_name_H-M   'P 1'
#
loop_
_entity.id
_entity.type
_entity.pdbx_description
1 polymer ?
#
loop_
_entity_poly.entity_id
_entity_poly.type
_entity_poly.pdbx_seq_one_letter_code
_entity_poly.pdbx_strand_id
1 'polypeptide(L)'
;MNRFIMANSQQCLGCHACEIACVMAHNDEQHVLSQHHFHPRITVIKHQQQRSAVTCHHCEDAPCARSCPNGAISHVDDSIQVNQQKCIGCKSCVVACPFGTMQIVLTPVAAGKVKATAHKCDLCAGRENGPACVENCPADALQLVTDAALSGMAKSRRLRTARQEHQPWHASTAAQEMPVMSKVEQMQATPARGEPDKLAIEARKTGFDEIYLPFRADQAQREASRCLKCGEHSVCEWTCPLHNHIPQWIELVKAGNIDAAVELSHQTNTLPEITGRVCPQDRLCEGACTIRDEHGAVTIGNIERYISDQALAKGWRPDLSHVTKVDKRVAIIGAGPAGLACADVLTRNGVAVTVYDRHPEIGGLLTFGIPSFKLDKSLLARRREIFSAMGIHFELNCEVGKDVSLDSLLEQYDAVFVGVGNYRSMKAGLPNEDAPGVYDALPFLIANTKQVMGLEELPEEPFINTAGLNVVVLGGGDTAMDCVRTALRHGASNVTCAYRRDEANMPGSKKEVKNAREEGANFEFNVQPVALELNEQGHVCGIRFLRTRLGEPDAQGRRRPVPVEGSEFVMPADAVIMAFGFNPHGMPWLESHGVTVDKWGRIIADVESQYRYQTTNPKIFAGGDAVRGADLVVTAMAEGRHAAQGIIDWLGVKSVKSH
;
A
#
# COMPACT_ATOMS: atom_id res chain seq x y z
N MET A 1 9.23 -40.71 16.66
CA MET A 1 10.05 -39.82 15.82
C MET A 1 9.54 -38.41 15.96
N ASN A 2 10.40 -37.41 15.87
CA ASN A 2 9.99 -36.01 15.88
C ASN A 2 9.18 -35.68 14.63
N ARG A 3 8.14 -34.87 14.83
CA ARG A 3 7.35 -34.29 13.75
C ARG A 3 8.12 -33.14 13.11
N PHE A 4 7.99 -33.01 11.80
CA PHE A 4 8.55 -31.89 11.07
C PHE A 4 7.75 -31.59 9.80
N ILE A 5 7.95 -30.41 9.24
CA ILE A 5 7.29 -30.03 7.99
C ILE A 5 8.24 -30.31 6.84
N MET A 6 7.79 -31.12 5.88
CA MET A 6 8.50 -31.39 4.64
C MET A 6 7.97 -30.47 3.53
N ALA A 7 8.89 -29.89 2.75
CA ALA A 7 8.57 -29.06 1.59
C ALA A 7 8.87 -29.81 0.28
N ASN A 8 7.91 -29.85 -0.62
CA ASN A 8 8.07 -30.33 -1.99
C ASN A 8 8.37 -29.16 -2.93
N SER A 9 9.63 -29.02 -3.33
CA SER A 9 10.09 -27.94 -4.22
C SER A 9 9.48 -27.99 -5.63
N GLN A 10 8.99 -29.15 -6.08
CA GLN A 10 8.34 -29.28 -7.39
C GLN A 10 6.91 -28.74 -7.40
N GLN A 11 6.27 -28.63 -6.23
CA GLN A 11 4.91 -28.11 -6.08
C GLN A 11 4.88 -26.69 -5.51
N CYS A 12 5.98 -26.21 -4.94
CA CYS A 12 6.02 -24.89 -4.30
C CYS A 12 5.88 -23.76 -5.33
N LEU A 13 4.85 -22.92 -5.15
CA LEU A 13 4.63 -21.73 -5.99
C LEU A 13 5.61 -20.59 -5.68
N GLY A 14 6.21 -20.58 -4.48
CA GLY A 14 6.95 -19.42 -3.96
C GLY A 14 6.01 -18.24 -3.65
N CYS A 15 4.80 -18.52 -3.18
CA CYS A 15 3.74 -17.51 -3.00
C CYS A 15 3.76 -16.78 -1.64
N HIS A 16 4.63 -17.17 -0.71
CA HIS A 16 4.74 -16.61 0.65
C HIS A 16 3.49 -16.76 1.56
N ALA A 17 2.41 -17.41 1.10
CA ALA A 17 1.20 -17.64 1.91
C ALA A 17 1.49 -18.40 3.23
N CYS A 18 2.45 -19.33 3.20
CA CYS A 18 2.86 -20.06 4.39
C CYS A 18 3.59 -19.20 5.44
N GLU A 19 4.30 -18.14 5.03
CA GLU A 19 4.91 -17.18 5.95
C GLU A 19 3.84 -16.32 6.62
N ILE A 20 2.89 -15.82 5.83
CA ILE A 20 1.79 -14.97 6.30
C ILE A 20 0.91 -15.75 7.27
N ALA A 21 0.46 -16.95 6.89
CA ALA A 21 -0.33 -17.82 7.76
C ALA A 21 0.42 -18.17 9.06
N CYS A 22 1.76 -18.31 9.00
CA CYS A 22 2.56 -18.51 10.19
C CYS A 22 2.52 -17.27 11.10
N VAL A 23 2.66 -16.06 10.57
CA VAL A 23 2.61 -14.84 11.39
C VAL A 23 1.22 -14.65 12.00
N MET A 24 0.16 -14.81 11.21
CA MET A 24 -1.22 -14.63 11.68
C MET A 24 -1.59 -15.61 12.79
N ALA A 25 -1.26 -16.90 12.64
CA ALA A 25 -1.52 -17.90 13.68
C ALA A 25 -0.76 -17.62 14.99
N HIS A 26 0.33 -16.86 14.96
CA HIS A 26 1.08 -16.44 16.15
C HIS A 26 0.74 -15.02 16.62
N ASN A 27 -0.29 -14.42 16.04
CA ASN A 27 -0.81 -13.09 16.34
C ASN A 27 -2.35 -13.14 16.43
N ASP A 28 -2.89 -14.19 17.06
CA ASP A 28 -4.33 -14.39 17.29
C ASP A 28 -5.21 -14.27 16.03
N GLU A 29 -4.68 -14.75 14.88
CA GLU A 29 -5.31 -14.66 13.55
C GLU A 29 -5.57 -13.21 13.09
N GLN A 30 -4.78 -12.25 13.58
CA GLN A 30 -4.82 -10.84 13.18
C GLN A 30 -3.58 -10.45 12.36
N HIS A 31 -3.75 -9.48 11.43
CA HIS A 31 -2.62 -8.86 10.74
C HIS A 31 -1.75 -8.09 11.72
N VAL A 32 -0.43 -8.23 11.57
CA VAL A 32 0.51 -7.34 12.25
C VAL A 32 0.62 -6.02 11.48
N LEU A 33 0.40 -4.90 12.18
CA LEU A 33 0.30 -3.58 11.54
C LEU A 33 1.65 -2.88 11.36
N SER A 34 2.73 -3.45 11.92
CA SER A 34 4.09 -2.97 11.74
C SER A 34 5.01 -4.10 11.27
N GLN A 35 5.94 -3.77 10.37
CA GLN A 35 6.90 -4.72 9.82
C GLN A 35 7.79 -5.35 10.90
N HIS A 36 8.01 -4.63 12.01
CA HIS A 36 8.76 -5.14 13.14
C HIS A 36 8.07 -6.36 13.79
N HIS A 37 6.76 -6.54 13.65
CA HIS A 37 6.07 -7.71 14.19
C HIS A 37 5.95 -8.87 13.19
N PHE A 38 6.39 -8.69 11.94
CA PHE A 38 6.35 -9.73 10.92
C PHE A 38 7.52 -10.72 11.08
N HIS A 39 7.31 -11.78 11.84
CA HIS A 39 8.33 -12.78 12.18
C HIS A 39 7.88 -14.21 11.83
N PRO A 40 7.85 -14.57 10.53
CA PRO A 40 7.48 -15.91 10.12
C PRO A 40 8.52 -16.93 10.60
N ARG A 41 8.06 -18.09 11.05
CA ARG A 41 8.90 -19.19 11.55
C ARG A 41 9.23 -20.24 10.47
N ILE A 42 8.90 -19.90 9.23
CA ILE A 42 9.13 -20.60 7.97
C ILE A 42 9.58 -19.54 6.97
N THR A 43 10.46 -19.89 6.03
CA THR A 43 10.95 -18.91 5.04
C THR A 43 10.90 -19.48 3.64
N VAL A 44 10.30 -18.75 2.71
CA VAL A 44 10.23 -19.10 1.29
C VAL A 44 11.45 -18.53 0.57
N ILE A 45 12.14 -19.40 -0.15
CA ILE A 45 13.20 -19.02 -1.08
C ILE A 45 12.62 -19.11 -2.49
N LYS A 46 12.62 -17.98 -3.20
CA LYS A 46 12.32 -17.87 -4.63
C LYS A 46 13.56 -17.29 -5.32
N HIS A 47 14.24 -18.10 -6.13
CA HIS A 47 15.36 -17.64 -6.96
C HIS A 47 15.31 -18.30 -8.33
N GLN A 48 15.12 -17.49 -9.38
CA GLN A 48 14.91 -17.95 -10.75
C GLN A 48 13.77 -19.00 -10.81
N GLN A 49 14.10 -20.26 -11.13
CA GLN A 49 13.14 -21.36 -11.21
C GLN A 49 13.07 -22.22 -9.94
N GLN A 50 13.92 -21.95 -8.94
CA GLN A 50 13.92 -22.68 -7.68
C GLN A 50 12.99 -22.02 -6.67
N ARG A 51 12.07 -22.82 -6.13
CA ARG A 51 11.05 -22.41 -5.18
C ARG A 51 10.96 -23.47 -4.09
N SER A 52 11.19 -23.09 -2.85
CA SER A 52 11.00 -24.01 -1.73
C SER A 52 10.80 -23.23 -0.44
N ALA A 53 10.16 -23.86 0.54
CA ALA A 53 10.14 -23.34 1.89
C ALA A 53 11.22 -24.04 2.72
N VAL A 54 11.97 -23.25 3.48
CA VAL A 54 12.92 -23.70 4.49
C VAL A 54 12.18 -23.88 5.80
N THR A 55 12.20 -25.10 6.32
CA THR A 55 11.43 -25.51 7.50
C THR A 55 12.35 -26.04 8.60
N CYS A 56 11.95 -25.87 9.86
CA CYS A 56 12.64 -26.53 10.96
C CYS A 56 12.37 -28.04 10.91
N HIS A 57 13.43 -28.85 10.99
CA HIS A 57 13.31 -30.30 10.96
C HIS A 57 13.09 -30.95 12.34
N HIS A 58 13.04 -30.14 13.42
CA HIS A 58 12.94 -30.62 14.80
C HIS A 58 13.81 -31.86 15.06
N CYS A 59 15.09 -31.80 14.70
CA CYS A 59 15.98 -32.96 14.67
C CYS A 59 15.95 -33.75 15.99
N GLU A 60 15.99 -35.08 15.91
CA GLU A 60 16.14 -35.95 17.08
C GLU A 60 17.41 -35.59 17.87
N ASP A 61 18.56 -35.52 17.16
CA ASP A 61 19.81 -35.00 17.70
C ASP A 61 19.96 -33.51 17.36
N ALA A 62 19.22 -32.65 18.07
CA ALA A 62 19.14 -31.21 17.78
C ALA A 62 20.43 -30.44 18.17
N PRO A 63 21.23 -29.92 17.21
CA PRO A 63 22.42 -29.13 17.54
C PRO A 63 22.07 -27.80 18.23
N CYS A 64 20.90 -27.24 17.94
CA CYS A 64 20.41 -26.03 18.60
C CYS A 64 20.09 -26.25 20.08
N ALA A 65 19.63 -27.45 20.47
CA ALA A 65 19.42 -27.80 21.88
C ALA A 65 20.76 -28.03 22.60
N ARG A 66 21.67 -28.82 22.01
CA ARG A 66 23.00 -29.09 22.58
C ARG A 66 23.85 -27.84 22.78
N SER A 67 23.75 -26.88 21.87
CA SER A 67 24.47 -25.60 21.94
C SER A 67 23.81 -24.58 22.87
N CYS A 68 22.66 -24.87 23.49
CA CYS A 68 21.94 -23.93 24.34
C CYS A 68 22.52 -23.93 25.77
N PRO A 69 23.26 -22.89 26.19
CA PRO A 69 23.94 -22.89 27.49
C PRO A 69 22.97 -22.81 28.68
N ASN A 70 21.79 -22.23 28.48
CA ASN A 70 20.80 -22.03 29.55
C ASN A 70 19.67 -23.08 29.53
N GLY A 71 19.78 -24.13 28.71
CA GLY A 71 18.75 -25.16 28.58
C GLY A 71 17.38 -24.63 28.17
N ALA A 72 17.35 -23.52 27.42
CA ALA A 72 16.12 -22.90 26.94
C ALA A 72 15.52 -23.65 25.74
N ILE A 73 16.30 -24.51 25.08
CA ILE A 73 15.85 -25.33 23.95
C ILE A 73 15.91 -26.77 24.38
N SER A 74 14.78 -27.47 24.34
CA SER A 74 14.66 -28.84 24.80
C SER A 74 13.70 -29.63 23.94
N HIS A 75 13.79 -30.95 24.06
CA HIS A 75 12.82 -31.87 23.49
C HIS A 75 11.54 -31.84 24.34
N VAL A 76 10.39 -31.68 23.69
CA VAL A 76 9.05 -31.66 24.30
C VAL A 76 8.13 -32.48 23.39
N ASP A 77 7.60 -33.57 23.94
CA ASP A 77 6.80 -34.58 23.24
C ASP A 77 7.53 -35.17 22.02
N ASP A 78 7.16 -34.76 20.81
CA ASP A 78 7.72 -35.21 19.53
C ASP A 78 8.28 -34.02 18.73
N SER A 79 8.80 -33.02 19.43
CA SER A 79 9.33 -31.81 18.81
C SER A 79 10.39 -31.12 19.67
N ILE A 80 11.33 -30.41 19.03
CA ILE A 80 12.21 -29.47 19.73
C ILE A 80 11.44 -28.18 19.99
N GLN A 81 11.51 -27.61 21.19
CA GLN A 81 10.79 -26.39 21.58
C GLN A 81 11.71 -25.36 22.26
N VAL A 82 11.32 -24.08 22.19
CA VAL A 82 12.05 -22.97 22.82
C VAL A 82 11.24 -22.41 23.98
N ASN A 83 11.78 -22.46 25.18
CA ASN A 83 11.25 -21.76 26.33
C ASN A 83 11.75 -20.30 26.34
N GLN A 84 10.84 -19.37 26.00
CA GLN A 84 11.17 -17.94 25.89
C GLN A 84 11.48 -17.27 27.24
N GLN A 85 11.11 -17.87 28.37
CA GLN A 85 11.46 -17.35 29.69
C GLN A 85 12.91 -17.68 30.06
N LYS A 86 13.43 -18.83 29.60
CA LYS A 86 14.83 -19.23 29.79
C LYS A 86 15.78 -18.67 28.73
N CYS A 87 15.28 -18.26 27.57
CA CYS A 87 16.15 -17.80 26.49
C CYS A 87 16.87 -16.49 26.87
N ILE A 88 18.21 -16.48 26.72
CA ILE A 88 19.07 -15.30 26.95
C ILE A 88 19.54 -14.62 25.66
N GLY A 89 19.09 -15.10 24.48
CA GLY A 89 19.42 -14.48 23.20
C GLY A 89 20.89 -14.57 22.76
N CYS A 90 21.68 -15.51 23.28
CA CYS A 90 23.13 -15.62 23.02
C CYS A 90 23.52 -16.03 21.58
N LYS A 91 22.54 -16.34 20.73
CA LYS A 91 22.71 -16.72 19.31
C LYS A 91 23.44 -18.04 19.03
N SER A 92 23.89 -18.80 20.03
CA SER A 92 24.58 -20.09 19.83
C SER A 92 23.76 -21.07 18.98
N CYS A 93 22.45 -21.11 19.19
CA CYS A 93 21.53 -21.95 18.41
C CYS A 93 21.40 -21.53 16.94
N VAL A 94 21.59 -20.25 16.61
CA VAL A 94 21.59 -19.74 15.23
C VAL A 94 22.78 -20.30 14.47
N VAL A 95 23.97 -20.21 15.07
CA VAL A 95 25.21 -20.73 14.48
C VAL A 95 25.18 -22.25 14.38
N ALA A 96 24.60 -22.94 15.37
CA ALA A 96 24.57 -24.40 15.41
C ALA A 96 23.54 -25.03 14.45
N CYS A 97 22.55 -24.28 13.97
CA CYS A 97 21.48 -24.85 13.13
C CYS A 97 21.98 -25.14 11.72
N PRO A 98 22.08 -26.42 11.28
CA PRO A 98 22.58 -26.75 9.95
C PRO A 98 21.63 -26.33 8.82
N PHE A 99 20.35 -26.05 9.14
CA PHE A 99 19.32 -25.64 8.19
C PHE A 99 19.08 -24.13 8.18
N GLY A 100 19.75 -23.36 9.04
CA GLY A 100 19.57 -21.90 9.12
C GLY A 100 18.19 -21.43 9.57
N THR A 101 17.42 -22.27 10.27
CA THR A 101 16.01 -21.98 10.65
C THR A 101 15.85 -21.30 12.01
N MET A 102 16.94 -21.21 12.78
CA MET A 102 16.96 -20.52 14.07
C MET A 102 17.19 -19.03 13.84
N GLN A 103 16.32 -18.19 14.39
CA GLN A 103 16.41 -16.73 14.31
C GLN A 103 16.46 -16.12 15.72
N ILE A 104 16.96 -14.89 15.83
CA ILE A 104 16.81 -14.10 17.05
C ILE A 104 15.88 -12.94 16.76
N VAL A 105 14.79 -12.89 17.51
CA VAL A 105 13.85 -11.77 17.49
C VAL A 105 14.18 -10.85 18.67
N LEU A 106 14.18 -9.56 18.41
CA LEU A 106 14.34 -8.54 19.44
C LEU A 106 12.94 -8.01 19.73
N THR A 107 12.45 -8.20 20.96
CA THR A 107 11.14 -7.68 21.37
C THR A 107 11.34 -6.48 22.29
N PRO A 108 10.78 -5.31 21.99
CA PRO A 108 10.78 -4.18 22.91
C PRO A 108 10.12 -4.57 24.24
N VAL A 109 10.75 -4.26 25.38
CA VAL A 109 10.18 -4.51 26.72
C VAL A 109 10.00 -3.23 27.53
N ALA A 110 10.76 -2.19 27.20
CA ALA A 110 10.61 -0.83 27.75
C ALA A 110 11.33 0.15 26.80
N ALA A 111 11.13 1.45 27.01
CA ALA A 111 11.85 2.48 26.26
C ALA A 111 13.38 2.24 26.30
N GLY A 112 13.97 2.07 25.11
CA GLY A 112 15.41 1.80 24.95
C GLY A 112 15.87 0.39 25.38
N LYS A 113 14.97 -0.53 25.73
CA LYS A 113 15.30 -1.90 26.16
C LYS A 113 14.59 -2.94 25.29
N VAL A 114 15.37 -3.90 24.80
CA VAL A 114 14.88 -5.05 24.03
C VAL A 114 15.26 -6.36 24.69
N LYS A 115 14.38 -7.36 24.58
CA LYS A 115 14.66 -8.74 24.94
C LYS A 115 14.96 -9.53 23.67
N ALA A 116 16.12 -10.16 23.62
CA ALA A 116 16.50 -11.05 22.53
C ALA A 116 16.05 -12.48 22.81
N THR A 117 15.23 -13.04 21.92
CA THR A 117 14.64 -14.38 22.06
C THR A 117 14.89 -15.22 20.81
N ALA A 118 15.18 -16.51 21.00
CA ALA A 118 15.35 -17.43 19.88
C ALA A 118 14.00 -17.88 19.34
N HIS A 119 13.80 -17.78 18.03
CA HIS A 119 12.59 -18.15 17.32
C HIS A 119 12.90 -19.25 16.31
N LYS A 120 11.98 -20.20 16.18
CA LYS A 120 11.93 -21.26 15.17
C LYS A 120 10.51 -21.80 15.10
N CYS A 121 10.19 -22.62 14.09
CA CYS A 121 8.93 -23.34 14.04
C CYS A 121 8.71 -24.12 15.34
N ASP A 122 7.52 -23.98 15.91
CA ASP A 122 7.01 -24.72 17.07
C ASP A 122 5.89 -25.69 16.69
N LEU A 123 5.66 -25.87 15.38
CA LEU A 123 4.56 -26.64 14.79
C LEU A 123 3.17 -26.12 15.18
N CYS A 124 3.05 -24.82 15.51
CA CYS A 124 1.82 -24.21 16.03
C CYS A 124 1.28 -25.01 17.23
N ALA A 125 2.15 -25.31 18.20
CA ALA A 125 1.79 -26.07 19.39
C ALA A 125 0.56 -25.45 20.08
N GLY A 126 -0.50 -26.25 20.28
CA GLY A 126 -1.77 -25.80 20.86
C GLY A 126 -2.87 -25.46 19.84
N ARG A 127 -2.56 -25.38 18.54
CA ARG A 127 -3.56 -25.17 17.48
C ARG A 127 -4.17 -26.50 17.03
N GLU A 128 -5.50 -26.60 17.05
CA GLU A 128 -6.24 -27.84 16.76
C GLU A 128 -5.99 -28.37 15.33
N ASN A 129 -5.97 -27.48 14.33
CA ASN A 129 -5.73 -27.83 12.93
C ASN A 129 -4.24 -28.08 12.60
N GLY A 130 -3.35 -28.02 13.59
CA GLY A 130 -1.91 -28.15 13.39
C GLY A 130 -1.26 -26.91 12.76
N PRO A 131 -0.10 -27.07 12.08
CA PRO A 131 0.67 -25.95 11.55
C PRO A 131 -0.09 -25.15 10.49
N ALA A 132 -0.33 -23.87 10.77
CA ALA A 132 -1.09 -22.98 9.87
C ALA A 132 -0.45 -22.86 8.47
N CYS A 133 0.87 -22.94 8.37
CA CYS A 133 1.57 -22.92 7.09
C CYS A 133 1.29 -24.14 6.20
N VAL A 134 1.01 -25.31 6.80
CA VAL A 134 0.65 -26.53 6.06
C VAL A 134 -0.80 -26.43 5.59
N GLU A 135 -1.71 -26.04 6.48
CA GLU A 135 -3.14 -25.86 6.17
C GLU A 135 -3.37 -24.82 5.06
N ASN A 136 -2.60 -23.72 5.06
CA ASN A 136 -2.76 -22.63 4.10
C ASN A 136 -1.86 -22.77 2.86
N CYS A 137 -1.25 -23.93 2.61
CA CYS A 137 -0.43 -24.13 1.42
C CYS A 137 -1.32 -24.40 0.19
N PRO A 138 -1.50 -23.45 -0.74
CA PRO A 138 -2.48 -23.60 -1.83
C PRO A 138 -2.14 -24.69 -2.84
N ALA A 139 -0.88 -25.14 -2.85
CA ALA A 139 -0.33 -26.10 -3.81
C ALA A 139 0.01 -27.45 -3.17
N ASP A 140 -0.37 -27.66 -1.90
CA ASP A 140 -0.05 -28.87 -1.12
C ASP A 140 1.44 -29.20 -1.07
N ALA A 141 2.27 -28.17 -1.23
CA ALA A 141 3.73 -28.29 -1.24
C ALA A 141 4.32 -28.50 0.16
N LEU A 142 3.53 -28.27 1.22
CA LEU A 142 3.94 -28.44 2.61
C LEU A 142 3.14 -29.58 3.24
N GLN A 143 3.83 -30.48 3.93
CA GLN A 143 3.20 -31.61 4.60
C GLN A 143 3.81 -31.79 5.99
N LEU A 144 2.95 -31.95 7.01
CA LEU A 144 3.40 -32.37 8.33
C LEU A 144 3.73 -33.86 8.30
N VAL A 145 5.00 -34.19 8.51
CA VAL A 145 5.49 -35.56 8.54
C VAL A 145 5.38 -36.10 9.96
N THR A 146 4.68 -37.23 10.09
CA THR A 146 4.52 -38.01 11.31
C THR A 146 4.95 -39.46 11.05
N ASP A 147 5.16 -40.25 12.11
CA ASP A 147 5.48 -41.68 11.99
C ASP A 147 4.41 -42.45 11.19
N ALA A 148 3.14 -42.10 11.39
CA ALA A 148 2.02 -42.67 10.65
C ALA A 148 2.06 -42.27 9.16
N ALA A 149 2.35 -41.00 8.86
CA ALA A 149 2.46 -40.51 7.49
C ALA A 149 3.60 -41.21 6.72
N LEU A 150 4.78 -41.34 7.35
CA LEU A 150 5.92 -42.05 6.75
C LEU A 150 5.61 -43.53 6.50
N SER A 151 4.97 -44.19 7.47
CA SER A 151 4.55 -45.58 7.33
C SER A 151 3.55 -45.76 6.19
N GLY A 152 2.61 -44.82 6.05
CA GLY A 152 1.65 -44.75 4.94
C GLY A 152 2.31 -44.53 3.58
N MET A 153 3.27 -43.60 3.50
CA MET A 153 4.06 -43.36 2.28
C MET A 153 4.88 -44.59 1.88
N ALA A 154 5.54 -45.24 2.84
CA ALA A 154 6.30 -46.47 2.60
C ALA A 154 5.38 -47.62 2.14
N LYS A 155 4.20 -47.77 2.74
CA LYS A 155 3.18 -48.74 2.30
C LYS A 155 2.70 -48.43 0.88
N SER A 156 2.43 -47.16 0.56
CA SER A 156 1.98 -46.74 -0.77
C SER A 156 3.05 -46.98 -1.84
N ARG A 157 4.33 -46.69 -1.54
CA ARG A 157 5.45 -47.01 -2.44
C ARG A 157 5.56 -48.51 -2.68
N ARG A 158 5.50 -49.34 -1.62
CA ARG A 158 5.49 -50.82 -1.74
C ARG A 158 4.34 -51.31 -2.61
N LEU A 159 3.13 -50.79 -2.41
CA LEU A 159 1.94 -51.14 -3.21
C LEU A 159 2.09 -50.71 -4.68
N ARG A 160 2.63 -49.51 -4.94
CA ARG A 160 2.87 -49.02 -6.29
C ARG A 160 3.90 -49.89 -7.02
N THR A 161 5.01 -50.21 -6.38
CA THR A 161 6.04 -51.11 -6.93
C THR A 161 5.45 -52.50 -7.20
N ALA A 162 4.72 -53.08 -6.25
CA ALA A 162 4.06 -54.39 -6.43
C ALA A 162 3.00 -54.39 -7.55
N ARG A 163 2.28 -53.27 -7.77
CA ARG A 163 1.35 -53.13 -8.91
C ARG A 163 2.06 -52.96 -10.25
N GLN A 164 3.24 -52.34 -10.26
CA GLN A 164 4.05 -52.15 -11.46
C GLN A 164 4.76 -53.44 -11.91
N GLU A 165 5.03 -54.39 -11.01
CA GLU A 165 5.59 -55.70 -11.34
C GLU A 165 4.66 -56.59 -12.21
N HIS A 166 3.39 -56.22 -12.38
CA HIS A 166 2.44 -56.91 -13.28
C HIS A 166 2.25 -56.26 -14.65
N GLN A 167 2.91 -55.13 -14.95
CA GLN A 167 2.92 -54.53 -16.29
C GLN A 167 4.29 -54.68 -16.95
N PRO A 168 4.37 -55.17 -18.20
CA PRO A 168 5.64 -55.18 -18.92
C PRO A 168 6.16 -53.74 -19.05
N TRP A 169 7.49 -53.59 -18.95
CA TRP A 169 8.24 -52.32 -18.99
C TRP A 169 7.96 -51.40 -20.22
N HIS A 170 7.05 -51.80 -21.12
CA HIS A 170 6.65 -51.08 -22.34
C HIS A 170 5.13 -50.97 -22.57
N ALA A 171 4.26 -51.37 -21.64
CA ALA A 171 2.81 -51.23 -21.82
C ALA A 171 2.26 -50.03 -21.04
N SER A 172 2.22 -48.87 -21.71
CA SER A 172 1.47 -47.69 -21.25
C SER A 172 -0.02 -47.96 -21.37
N THR A 173 -0.67 -48.40 -20.29
CA THR A 173 -2.09 -48.07 -20.06
C THR A 173 -2.37 -48.01 -18.57
N ALA A 174 -2.73 -46.82 -18.10
CA ALA A 174 -3.61 -46.65 -16.95
C ALA A 174 -4.47 -45.43 -17.25
N ALA A 175 -5.78 -45.65 -17.26
CA ALA A 175 -6.78 -44.60 -17.28
C ALA A 175 -6.48 -43.62 -16.13
N GLN A 176 -6.05 -42.42 -16.49
CA GLN A 176 -6.00 -41.30 -15.57
C GLN A 176 -7.42 -40.76 -15.47
N GLU A 177 -8.01 -40.80 -14.27
CA GLU A 177 -8.98 -39.77 -13.91
C GLU A 177 -8.35 -38.43 -14.28
N MET A 178 -9.08 -37.59 -15.04
CA MET A 178 -8.59 -36.28 -15.47
C MET A 178 -8.11 -35.54 -14.22
N PRO A 179 -6.80 -35.31 -14.05
CA PRO A 179 -6.32 -34.71 -12.83
C PRO A 179 -6.82 -33.27 -12.80
N VAL A 180 -7.37 -32.85 -11.66
CA VAL A 180 -7.48 -31.43 -11.36
C VAL A 180 -6.07 -30.85 -11.53
N MET A 181 -5.91 -29.89 -12.42
CA MET A 181 -4.61 -29.25 -12.67
C MET A 181 -4.03 -28.76 -11.34
N SER A 182 -2.79 -29.16 -11.04
CA SER A 182 -2.05 -28.63 -9.91
C SER A 182 -1.90 -27.11 -10.03
N LYS A 183 -1.67 -26.40 -8.92
CA LYS A 183 -1.46 -24.94 -8.98
C LYS A 183 -0.26 -24.54 -9.84
N VAL A 184 0.76 -25.39 -9.92
CA VAL A 184 1.93 -25.16 -10.78
C VAL A 184 1.51 -25.23 -12.25
N GLU A 185 0.71 -26.23 -12.64
CA GLU A 185 0.17 -26.35 -13.99
C GLU A 185 -0.79 -25.19 -14.32
N GLN A 186 -1.63 -24.76 -13.37
CA GLN A 186 -2.49 -23.59 -13.52
C GLN A 186 -1.67 -22.32 -13.76
N MET A 187 -0.61 -22.12 -12.99
CA MET A 187 0.32 -20.99 -13.16
C MET A 187 0.97 -21.02 -14.55
N GLN A 188 1.47 -22.18 -14.99
CA GLN A 188 2.10 -22.36 -16.31
C GLN A 188 1.12 -22.15 -17.47
N ALA A 189 -0.16 -22.49 -17.27
CA ALA A 189 -1.22 -22.28 -18.24
C ALA A 189 -1.83 -20.86 -18.20
N THR A 190 -1.35 -19.99 -17.31
CA THR A 190 -1.90 -18.64 -17.16
C THR A 190 -1.57 -17.78 -18.39
N PRO A 191 -2.57 -17.16 -19.04
CA PRO A 191 -2.30 -16.30 -20.18
C PRO A 191 -1.56 -15.03 -19.77
N ALA A 192 -0.87 -14.43 -20.74
CA ALA A 192 -0.20 -13.15 -20.56
C ALA A 192 -1.16 -12.06 -20.06
N ARG A 193 -0.66 -11.14 -19.23
CA ARG A 193 -1.42 -10.00 -18.72
C ARG A 193 -2.04 -9.16 -19.84
N GLY A 194 -3.36 -8.94 -19.73
CA GLY A 194 -4.06 -7.93 -20.52
C GLY A 194 -3.95 -6.57 -19.87
N GLU A 195 -3.87 -5.53 -20.69
CA GLU A 195 -3.90 -4.14 -20.23
C GLU A 195 -5.29 -3.53 -20.49
N PRO A 196 -5.73 -2.57 -19.65
CA PRO A 196 -6.95 -1.82 -19.91
C PRO A 196 -6.82 -0.98 -21.19
N ASP A 197 -7.95 -0.87 -21.90
CA ASP A 197 -8.05 0.00 -23.05
C ASP A 197 -7.87 1.47 -22.63
N LYS A 198 -7.31 2.29 -23.53
CA LYS A 198 -7.08 3.71 -23.29
C LYS A 198 -7.81 4.55 -24.34
N LEU A 199 -8.11 5.79 -23.98
CA LEU A 199 -8.51 6.79 -24.96
C LEU A 199 -7.41 6.98 -26.03
N ALA A 200 -7.85 7.27 -27.26
CA ALA A 200 -6.94 7.59 -28.36
C ALA A 200 -6.04 8.78 -27.99
N ILE A 201 -4.82 8.82 -28.52
CA ILE A 201 -3.80 9.81 -28.13
C ILE A 201 -4.27 11.26 -28.33
N GLU A 202 -4.99 11.54 -29.41
CA GLU A 202 -5.49 12.88 -29.71
C GLU A 202 -6.51 13.38 -28.66
N ALA A 203 -7.38 12.49 -28.17
CA ALA A 203 -8.31 12.81 -27.09
C ALA A 203 -7.58 13.02 -25.76
N ARG A 204 -6.51 12.25 -25.49
CA ARG A 204 -5.72 12.37 -24.27
C ARG A 204 -4.97 13.70 -24.16
N LYS A 205 -4.58 14.32 -25.28
CA LYS A 205 -3.81 15.57 -25.29
C LYS A 205 -4.64 16.82 -25.01
N THR A 206 -5.95 16.77 -25.20
CA THR A 206 -6.82 17.96 -25.16
C THR A 206 -7.88 17.89 -24.07
N GLY A 207 -8.30 16.68 -23.67
CA GLY A 207 -9.30 16.47 -22.63
C GLY A 207 -8.72 16.18 -21.25
N PHE A 208 -9.54 16.45 -20.24
CA PHE A 208 -9.31 16.07 -18.83
C PHE A 208 -10.07 14.78 -18.43
N ASP A 209 -10.64 14.07 -19.40
CA ASP A 209 -11.30 12.78 -19.18
C ASP A 209 -10.30 11.69 -18.74
N GLU A 210 -10.79 10.72 -17.95
CA GLU A 210 -9.98 9.58 -17.53
C GLU A 210 -9.41 8.82 -18.73
N ILE A 211 -8.09 8.70 -18.79
CA ILE A 211 -7.44 8.12 -19.97
C ILE A 211 -7.62 6.59 -20.09
N TYR A 212 -7.90 5.91 -18.98
CA TYR A 212 -8.13 4.47 -18.94
C TYR A 212 -9.60 4.18 -18.95
N LEU A 213 -10.04 3.33 -19.87
CA LEU A 213 -11.42 2.90 -19.95
C LEU A 213 -11.69 1.81 -18.88
N PRO A 214 -12.91 1.77 -18.32
CA PRO A 214 -13.32 0.66 -17.47
C PRO A 214 -13.20 -0.67 -18.21
N PHE A 215 -12.88 -1.74 -17.50
CA PHE A 215 -12.95 -3.08 -18.08
C PHE A 215 -14.37 -3.39 -18.55
N ARG A 216 -14.45 -4.02 -19.71
CA ARG A 216 -15.64 -4.77 -20.11
C ARG A 216 -15.73 -6.07 -19.32
N ALA A 217 -16.92 -6.67 -19.27
CA ALA A 217 -17.14 -7.92 -18.55
C ALA A 217 -16.22 -9.06 -19.03
N ASP A 218 -15.92 -9.15 -20.33
CA ASP A 218 -14.98 -10.14 -20.89
C ASP A 218 -13.54 -9.92 -20.40
N GLN A 219 -13.09 -8.66 -20.33
CA GLN A 219 -11.77 -8.31 -19.80
C GLN A 219 -11.67 -8.62 -18.30
N ALA A 220 -12.68 -8.22 -17.53
CA ALA A 220 -12.74 -8.47 -16.09
C ALA A 220 -12.74 -9.98 -15.78
N GLN A 221 -13.54 -10.78 -16.51
CA GLN A 221 -13.58 -12.23 -16.34
C GLN A 221 -12.24 -12.87 -16.69
N ARG A 222 -11.63 -12.47 -17.83
CA ARG A 222 -10.34 -12.99 -18.29
C ARG A 222 -9.21 -12.65 -17.31
N GLU A 223 -9.19 -11.44 -16.77
CA GLU A 223 -8.14 -11.03 -15.84
C GLU A 223 -8.36 -11.62 -14.44
N ALA A 224 -9.61 -11.72 -13.98
CA ALA A 224 -9.95 -12.41 -12.74
C ALA A 224 -9.53 -13.89 -12.82
N SER A 225 -9.75 -14.58 -13.95
CA SER A 225 -9.39 -16.00 -14.12
C SER A 225 -7.89 -16.29 -13.99
N ARG A 226 -7.02 -15.28 -14.06
CA ARG A 226 -5.56 -15.41 -13.88
C ARG A 226 -5.16 -15.54 -12.39
N CYS A 227 -6.04 -15.17 -11.46
CA CYS A 227 -5.76 -15.31 -10.03
C CYS A 227 -5.71 -16.80 -9.63
N LEU A 228 -4.62 -17.20 -8.96
CA LEU A 228 -4.44 -18.57 -8.49
C LEU A 228 -5.14 -18.87 -7.16
N LYS A 229 -5.75 -17.90 -6.46
CA LYS A 229 -6.15 -18.00 -5.04
C LYS A 229 -5.03 -18.65 -4.20
N CYS A 230 -3.99 -17.86 -3.89
CA CYS A 230 -2.75 -18.34 -3.29
C CYS A 230 -2.86 -18.76 -1.80
N GLY A 231 -4.05 -18.78 -1.21
CA GLY A 231 -4.31 -19.12 0.18
C GLY A 231 -5.54 -18.37 0.68
N GLU A 232 -5.94 -18.61 1.92
CA GLU A 232 -6.91 -17.74 2.62
C GLU A 232 -6.27 -16.39 2.95
N HIS A 233 -5.00 -16.41 3.39
CA HIS A 233 -4.18 -15.20 3.47
C HIS A 233 -3.10 -15.21 2.41
N SER A 234 -3.06 -14.14 1.61
CA SER A 234 -2.22 -14.06 0.41
C SER A 234 -1.24 -12.90 0.45
N VAL A 235 -0.17 -12.99 -0.34
CA VAL A 235 0.85 -11.94 -0.38
C VAL A 235 0.34 -10.63 -0.97
N CYS A 236 -0.64 -10.65 -1.87
CA CYS A 236 -1.24 -9.44 -2.41
C CYS A 236 -2.13 -8.71 -1.38
N GLU A 237 -2.88 -9.46 -0.54
CA GLU A 237 -3.58 -8.95 0.63
C GLU A 237 -2.59 -8.39 1.66
N TRP A 238 -1.55 -9.15 2.00
CA TRP A 238 -0.54 -8.72 2.98
C TRP A 238 0.17 -7.42 2.59
N THR A 239 0.51 -7.27 1.30
CA THR A 239 1.23 -6.10 0.80
C THR A 239 0.30 -4.90 0.60
N CYS A 240 -1.02 -5.09 0.56
CA CYS A 240 -1.97 -4.00 0.57
C CYS A 240 -2.02 -3.38 1.97
N PRO A 241 -1.81 -2.06 2.14
CA PRO A 241 -1.87 -1.43 3.47
C PRO A 241 -3.23 -1.55 4.18
N LEU A 242 -4.31 -1.78 3.42
CA LEU A 242 -5.66 -2.02 3.94
C LEU A 242 -5.94 -3.50 4.22
N HIS A 243 -5.04 -4.40 3.83
CA HIS A 243 -5.24 -5.85 3.87
C HIS A 243 -6.53 -6.32 3.17
N ASN A 244 -6.82 -5.74 2.00
CA ASN A 244 -8.00 -6.09 1.21
C ASN A 244 -8.04 -7.60 0.90
N HIS A 245 -9.23 -8.21 1.02
CA HIS A 245 -9.51 -9.62 0.72
C HIS A 245 -9.44 -9.96 -0.78
N ILE A 246 -8.30 -9.66 -1.41
CA ILE A 246 -8.10 -9.64 -2.86
C ILE A 246 -8.46 -10.96 -3.53
N PRO A 247 -7.90 -12.12 -3.12
CA PRO A 247 -8.30 -13.38 -3.73
C PRO A 247 -9.79 -13.66 -3.60
N GLN A 248 -10.40 -13.36 -2.46
CA GLN A 248 -11.79 -13.70 -2.15
C GLN A 248 -12.76 -12.91 -3.01
N TRP A 249 -12.61 -11.59 -3.13
CA TRP A 249 -13.49 -10.82 -4.00
C TRP A 249 -13.19 -11.08 -5.49
N ILE A 250 -11.96 -11.46 -5.87
CA ILE A 250 -11.68 -11.93 -7.25
C ILE A 250 -12.42 -13.24 -7.55
N GLU A 251 -12.50 -14.19 -6.61
CA GLU A 251 -13.29 -15.42 -6.81
C GLU A 251 -14.78 -15.10 -7.02
N LEU A 252 -15.32 -14.10 -6.31
CA LEU A 252 -16.68 -13.62 -6.53
C LEU A 252 -16.87 -13.02 -7.93
N VAL A 253 -15.88 -12.27 -8.44
CA VAL A 253 -15.87 -11.79 -9.83
C VAL A 253 -15.84 -12.95 -10.83
N LYS A 254 -15.01 -13.98 -10.60
CA LYS A 254 -14.99 -15.18 -11.47
C LYS A 254 -16.33 -15.89 -11.51
N ALA A 255 -17.05 -15.88 -10.38
CA ALA A 255 -18.40 -16.44 -10.26
C ALA A 255 -19.50 -15.50 -10.82
N GLY A 256 -19.15 -14.31 -11.30
CA GLY A 256 -20.09 -13.30 -11.81
C GLY A 256 -20.86 -12.55 -10.72
N ASN A 257 -20.52 -12.73 -9.44
CA ASN A 257 -21.20 -12.11 -8.31
C ASN A 257 -20.55 -10.76 -7.92
N ILE A 258 -20.79 -9.74 -8.75
CA ILE A 258 -20.20 -8.41 -8.58
C ILE A 258 -20.70 -7.72 -7.30
N ASP A 259 -21.96 -7.92 -6.94
CA ASP A 259 -22.57 -7.23 -5.80
C ASP A 259 -21.90 -7.71 -4.49
N ALA A 260 -21.71 -9.02 -4.32
CA ALA A 260 -20.96 -9.54 -3.17
C ALA A 260 -19.47 -9.17 -3.20
N ALA A 261 -18.86 -9.09 -4.40
CA ALA A 261 -17.46 -8.68 -4.54
C ALA A 261 -17.23 -7.25 -4.04
N VAL A 262 -18.16 -6.33 -4.35
CA VAL A 262 -18.10 -4.94 -3.89
C VAL A 262 -18.34 -4.82 -2.40
N GLU A 263 -19.32 -5.54 -1.84
CA GLU A 263 -19.52 -5.57 -0.38
C GLU A 263 -18.24 -6.00 0.34
N LEU A 264 -17.61 -7.08 -0.12
CA LEU A 264 -16.37 -7.59 0.46
C LEU A 264 -15.20 -6.61 0.28
N SER A 265 -15.08 -5.96 -0.87
CA SER A 265 -14.06 -4.93 -1.11
C SER A 265 -14.25 -3.75 -0.14
N HIS A 266 -15.49 -3.34 0.13
CA HIS A 266 -15.80 -2.22 1.02
C HIS A 266 -15.63 -2.51 2.51
N GLN A 267 -15.50 -3.78 2.92
CA GLN A 267 -15.24 -4.13 4.33
C GLN A 267 -13.88 -3.58 4.80
N THR A 268 -12.87 -3.65 3.94
CA THR A 268 -11.49 -3.23 4.22
C THR A 268 -11.13 -1.90 3.57
N ASN A 269 -11.78 -1.55 2.44
CA ASN A 269 -11.49 -0.34 1.68
C ASN A 269 -12.65 0.66 1.68
N THR A 270 -12.39 1.86 2.20
CA THR A 270 -13.38 2.94 2.22
C THR A 270 -13.64 3.51 0.81
N LEU A 271 -12.64 3.51 -0.08
CA LEU A 271 -12.69 4.16 -1.40
C LEU A 271 -12.14 3.26 -2.54
N PRO A 272 -12.66 2.04 -2.75
CA PRO A 272 -12.17 1.08 -3.73
C PRO A 272 -12.24 1.58 -5.18
N GLU A 273 -13.23 2.41 -5.53
CA GLU A 273 -13.29 3.07 -6.83
C GLU A 273 -12.12 4.04 -7.04
N ILE A 274 -11.51 4.56 -5.98
CA ILE A 274 -10.39 5.48 -6.05
C ILE A 274 -9.07 4.71 -6.04
N THR A 275 -8.89 3.76 -5.12
CA THR A 275 -7.66 2.95 -5.02
C THR A 275 -7.39 2.15 -6.30
N GLY A 276 -8.45 1.64 -6.95
CA GLY A 276 -8.32 0.97 -8.24
C GLY A 276 -7.72 1.85 -9.34
N ARG A 277 -7.86 3.18 -9.22
CA ARG A 277 -7.33 4.17 -10.17
C ARG A 277 -5.94 4.67 -9.81
N VAL A 278 -5.71 5.01 -8.55
CA VAL A 278 -4.56 5.84 -8.14
C VAL A 278 -3.48 5.10 -7.34
N CYS A 279 -3.77 3.91 -6.80
CA CYS A 279 -2.74 3.16 -6.08
C CYS A 279 -1.57 2.79 -7.02
N PRO A 280 -0.31 2.82 -6.56
CA PRO A 280 0.81 2.29 -7.32
C PRO A 280 0.84 0.76 -7.16
N GLN A 281 -0.06 0.06 -7.85
CA GLN A 281 -0.24 -1.38 -7.63
C GLN A 281 1.04 -2.18 -7.91
N ASP A 282 1.90 -1.71 -8.82
CA ASP A 282 3.21 -2.30 -9.15
C ASP A 282 4.20 -2.33 -7.98
N ARG A 283 3.99 -1.48 -6.96
CA ARG A 283 4.77 -1.45 -5.72
C ARG A 283 4.05 -2.11 -4.55
N LEU A 284 2.78 -2.45 -4.72
CA LEU A 284 1.90 -2.99 -3.70
C LEU A 284 1.40 -4.40 -4.11
N CYS A 285 0.08 -4.58 -4.22
CA CYS A 285 -0.57 -5.87 -4.42
C CYS A 285 -0.18 -6.56 -5.74
N GLU A 286 -0.11 -5.83 -6.86
CA GLU A 286 0.34 -6.39 -8.15
C GLU A 286 1.85 -6.61 -8.15
N GLY A 287 2.59 -5.75 -7.47
CA GLY A 287 4.02 -5.89 -7.20
C GLY A 287 4.34 -7.19 -6.46
N ALA A 288 3.51 -7.60 -5.51
CA ALA A 288 3.71 -8.83 -4.75
C ALA A 288 3.11 -10.09 -5.42
N CYS A 289 2.34 -9.94 -6.49
CA CYS A 289 1.57 -11.04 -7.08
C CYS A 289 2.47 -12.23 -7.48
N THR A 290 2.09 -13.44 -7.06
CA THR A 290 2.89 -14.66 -7.23
C THR A 290 3.27 -14.95 -8.69
N ILE A 291 2.39 -14.63 -9.64
CA ILE A 291 2.57 -14.92 -11.08
C ILE A 291 3.24 -13.77 -11.85
N ARG A 292 3.64 -12.69 -11.16
CA ARG A 292 4.13 -11.46 -11.79
C ARG A 292 5.32 -11.71 -12.70
N ASP A 293 6.30 -12.47 -12.22
CA ASP A 293 7.58 -12.67 -12.91
C ASP A 293 7.46 -13.67 -14.08
N GLU A 294 6.40 -14.48 -14.07
CA GLU A 294 6.15 -15.55 -15.03
C GLU A 294 5.25 -15.10 -16.19
N HIS A 295 4.13 -14.43 -15.89
CA HIS A 295 3.10 -14.09 -16.89
C HIS A 295 2.55 -12.66 -16.74
N GLY A 296 3.17 -11.84 -15.88
CA GLY A 296 2.65 -10.55 -15.44
C GLY A 296 1.61 -10.69 -14.33
N ALA A 297 1.51 -9.70 -13.44
CA ALA A 297 0.58 -9.76 -12.31
C ALA A 297 -0.89 -9.81 -12.75
N VAL A 298 -1.77 -10.33 -11.90
CA VAL A 298 -3.22 -10.10 -12.01
C VAL A 298 -3.47 -8.59 -11.95
N THR A 299 -4.35 -8.05 -12.80
CA THR A 299 -4.66 -6.61 -12.84
C THR A 299 -5.63 -6.19 -11.73
N ILE A 300 -5.23 -6.42 -10.47
CA ILE A 300 -6.03 -6.20 -9.26
C ILE A 300 -6.67 -4.82 -9.24
N GLY A 301 -5.92 -3.75 -9.57
CA GLY A 301 -6.45 -2.38 -9.53
C GLY A 301 -7.59 -2.16 -10.52
N ASN A 302 -7.50 -2.72 -11.73
CA ASN A 302 -8.55 -2.58 -12.74
C ASN A 302 -9.78 -3.44 -12.43
N ILE A 303 -9.60 -4.61 -11.78
CA ILE A 303 -10.73 -5.42 -11.32
C ILE A 303 -11.44 -4.71 -10.16
N GLU A 304 -10.70 -4.14 -9.20
CA GLU A 304 -11.26 -3.33 -8.09
C GLU A 304 -12.05 -2.12 -8.63
N ARG A 305 -11.49 -1.42 -9.63
CA ARG A 305 -12.21 -0.36 -10.35
C ARG A 305 -13.48 -0.89 -11.00
N TYR A 306 -13.39 -1.99 -11.74
CA TYR A 306 -14.53 -2.57 -12.47
C TYR A 306 -15.70 -2.90 -11.55
N ILE A 307 -15.45 -3.62 -10.45
CA ILE A 307 -16.51 -3.99 -9.53
C ILE A 307 -17.16 -2.75 -8.92
N SER A 308 -16.35 -1.78 -8.49
CA SER A 308 -16.82 -0.56 -7.84
C SER A 308 -17.63 0.31 -8.81
N ASP A 309 -17.13 0.53 -10.03
CA ASP A 309 -17.82 1.31 -11.06
C ASP A 309 -19.17 0.68 -11.43
N GLN A 310 -19.25 -0.66 -11.54
CA GLN A 310 -20.51 -1.37 -11.82
C GLN A 310 -21.52 -1.23 -10.68
N ALA A 311 -21.10 -1.42 -9.42
CA ALA A 311 -21.99 -1.28 -8.28
C ALA A 311 -22.49 0.17 -8.13
N LEU A 312 -21.59 1.15 -8.29
CA LEU A 312 -21.97 2.56 -8.35
C LEU A 312 -22.95 2.79 -9.50
N ALA A 313 -22.73 2.31 -10.72
CA ALA A 313 -23.71 2.47 -11.81
C ALA A 313 -25.11 1.92 -11.46
N LYS A 314 -25.19 0.84 -10.67
CA LYS A 314 -26.44 0.26 -10.15
C LYS A 314 -27.06 0.97 -8.93
N GLY A 315 -26.42 2.05 -8.44
CA GLY A 315 -26.93 2.82 -7.30
C GLY A 315 -26.54 2.27 -5.94
N TRP A 316 -25.53 1.40 -5.84
CA TRP A 316 -25.05 0.81 -4.59
C TRP A 316 -24.89 1.83 -3.45
N ARG A 317 -25.24 1.41 -2.24
CA ARG A 317 -25.08 2.13 -0.97
C ARG A 317 -24.74 1.11 0.12
N PRO A 318 -23.88 1.45 1.09
CA PRO A 318 -23.60 0.56 2.21
C PRO A 318 -24.85 0.38 3.08
N ASP A 319 -25.10 -0.85 3.51
CA ASP A 319 -26.18 -1.14 4.46
C ASP A 319 -25.74 -0.85 5.90
N LEU A 320 -26.42 0.11 6.54
CA LEU A 320 -26.23 0.48 7.94
C LEU A 320 -27.40 0.07 8.84
N SER A 321 -28.32 -0.78 8.36
CA SER A 321 -29.52 -1.20 9.09
C SER A 321 -29.21 -1.89 10.44
N HIS A 322 -28.03 -2.49 10.58
CA HIS A 322 -27.55 -3.15 11.78
C HIS A 322 -26.80 -2.23 12.76
N VAL A 323 -26.53 -0.98 12.37
CA VAL A 323 -25.73 -0.06 13.18
C VAL A 323 -26.58 0.53 14.31
N THR A 324 -26.13 0.32 15.56
CA THR A 324 -26.75 0.92 16.74
C THR A 324 -26.02 2.22 17.10
N LYS A 325 -26.74 3.34 17.11
CA LYS A 325 -26.16 4.64 17.49
C LYS A 325 -25.71 4.64 18.95
N VAL A 326 -24.59 5.30 19.21
CA VAL A 326 -24.08 5.55 20.56
C VAL A 326 -24.09 7.05 20.86
N ASP A 327 -24.18 7.41 22.14
CA ASP A 327 -24.11 8.81 22.58
C ASP A 327 -22.64 9.26 22.66
N LYS A 328 -21.99 9.29 21.49
CA LYS A 328 -20.60 9.73 21.30
C LYS A 328 -20.46 10.53 20.02
N ARG A 329 -19.70 11.61 20.09
CA ARG A 329 -19.48 12.55 18.98
C ARG A 329 -17.99 12.77 18.74
N VAL A 330 -17.59 12.71 17.47
CA VAL A 330 -16.19 12.92 17.06
C VAL A 330 -16.12 13.98 15.96
N ALA A 331 -15.20 14.92 16.13
CA ALA A 331 -14.84 15.88 15.07
C ALA A 331 -13.63 15.38 14.28
N ILE A 332 -13.67 15.53 12.98
CA ILE A 332 -12.59 15.16 12.06
C ILE A 332 -12.14 16.41 11.33
N ILE A 333 -10.86 16.74 11.40
CA ILE A 333 -10.27 17.90 10.74
C ILE A 333 -9.55 17.41 9.48
N GLY A 334 -10.09 17.75 8.31
CA GLY A 334 -9.66 17.33 6.99
C GLY A 334 -10.50 16.20 6.41
N ALA A 335 -11.06 16.43 5.23
CA ALA A 335 -11.84 15.48 4.43
C ALA A 335 -10.97 14.76 3.38
N GLY A 336 -9.67 14.60 3.64
CA GLY A 336 -8.78 13.76 2.84
C GLY A 336 -8.99 12.26 3.09
N PRO A 337 -8.21 11.37 2.44
CA PRO A 337 -8.38 9.92 2.56
C PRO A 337 -8.38 9.41 4.01
N ALA A 338 -7.48 9.91 4.86
CA ALA A 338 -7.42 9.52 6.27
C ALA A 338 -8.67 9.93 7.06
N GLY A 339 -9.12 11.18 6.89
CA GLY A 339 -10.33 11.67 7.56
C GLY A 339 -11.59 10.97 7.11
N LEU A 340 -11.75 10.72 5.80
CA LEU A 340 -12.89 9.99 5.25
C LEU A 340 -12.92 8.52 5.72
N ALA A 341 -11.77 7.85 5.77
CA ALA A 341 -11.68 6.48 6.26
C ALA A 341 -11.92 6.38 7.77
N CYS A 342 -11.48 7.39 8.54
CA CYS A 342 -11.81 7.50 9.96
C CYS A 342 -13.33 7.70 10.15
N ALA A 343 -13.94 8.61 9.38
CA ALA A 343 -15.37 8.90 9.42
C ALA A 343 -16.24 7.66 9.11
N ASP A 344 -15.87 6.92 8.06
CA ASP A 344 -16.54 5.69 7.62
C ASP A 344 -16.57 4.63 8.74
N VAL A 345 -15.42 4.32 9.34
CA VAL A 345 -15.32 3.32 10.42
C VAL A 345 -16.07 3.76 11.67
N LEU A 346 -15.95 5.03 12.09
CA LEU A 346 -16.66 5.56 13.26
C LEU A 346 -18.17 5.52 13.08
N THR A 347 -18.66 5.92 11.89
CA THR A 347 -20.10 5.92 11.58
C THR A 347 -20.67 4.51 11.57
N ARG A 348 -19.94 3.53 11.03
CA ARG A 348 -20.33 2.11 11.08
C ARG A 348 -20.38 1.52 12.50
N ASN A 349 -19.70 2.16 13.45
CA ASN A 349 -19.75 1.81 14.88
C ASN A 349 -20.73 2.69 15.68
N GLY A 350 -21.60 3.44 14.98
CA GLY A 350 -22.68 4.22 15.59
C GLY A 350 -22.26 5.54 16.20
N VAL A 351 -21.00 5.96 16.05
CA VAL A 351 -20.49 7.26 16.53
C VAL A 351 -20.97 8.36 15.59
N ALA A 352 -21.44 9.47 16.15
CA ALA A 352 -21.81 10.64 15.36
C ALA A 352 -20.55 11.42 14.94
N VAL A 353 -20.41 11.67 13.64
CA VAL A 353 -19.19 12.27 13.07
C VAL A 353 -19.51 13.58 12.36
N THR A 354 -18.69 14.60 12.61
CA THR A 354 -18.64 15.83 11.82
C THR A 354 -17.25 16.03 11.24
N VAL A 355 -17.17 16.21 9.92
CA VAL A 355 -15.92 16.43 9.18
C VAL A 355 -15.84 17.89 8.78
N TYR A 356 -14.78 18.57 9.19
CA TYR A 356 -14.47 19.95 8.83
C TYR A 356 -13.41 19.96 7.73
N ASP A 357 -13.63 20.70 6.64
CA ASP A 357 -12.63 20.89 5.60
C ASP A 357 -12.65 22.32 5.06
N ARG A 358 -11.47 22.86 4.76
CA ARG A 358 -11.30 24.21 4.23
C ARG A 358 -11.76 24.35 2.77
N HIS A 359 -11.83 23.25 2.04
CA HIS A 359 -12.21 23.24 0.63
C HIS A 359 -13.72 23.07 0.45
N PRO A 360 -14.28 23.50 -0.71
CA PRO A 360 -15.71 23.39 -1.00
C PRO A 360 -16.18 21.96 -1.31
N GLU A 361 -15.28 21.00 -1.48
CA GLU A 361 -15.58 19.60 -1.74
C GLU A 361 -14.65 18.68 -0.94
N ILE A 362 -15.14 17.47 -0.65
CA ILE A 362 -14.35 16.46 0.09
C ILE A 362 -13.25 15.86 -0.78
N GLY A 363 -12.37 15.06 -0.19
CA GLY A 363 -11.35 14.26 -0.87
C GLY A 363 -9.93 14.84 -0.75
N GLY A 364 -9.78 16.09 -0.29
CA GLY A 364 -8.47 16.75 -0.19
C GLY A 364 -7.72 16.68 -1.52
N LEU A 365 -6.49 16.16 -1.50
CA LEU A 365 -5.67 16.01 -2.71
C LEU A 365 -6.23 15.00 -3.73
N LEU A 366 -7.16 14.11 -3.37
CA LEU A 366 -7.88 13.29 -4.36
C LEU A 366 -8.70 14.17 -5.32
N THR A 367 -9.33 15.19 -4.76
CA THR A 367 -10.15 16.14 -5.51
C THR A 367 -9.26 17.18 -6.15
N PHE A 368 -8.45 17.91 -5.38
CA PHE A 368 -7.78 19.10 -5.89
C PHE A 368 -6.33 18.88 -6.36
N GLY A 369 -5.66 17.81 -5.94
CA GLY A 369 -4.26 17.55 -6.29
C GLY A 369 -4.09 16.63 -7.50
N ILE A 370 -4.76 15.48 -7.48
CA ILE A 370 -4.71 14.49 -8.57
C ILE A 370 -5.56 15.01 -9.73
N PRO A 371 -5.07 15.12 -10.97
CA PRO A 371 -5.86 15.62 -12.09
C PRO A 371 -7.03 14.71 -12.50
N SER A 372 -8.07 15.29 -13.12
CA SER A 372 -9.26 14.55 -13.57
C SER A 372 -8.96 13.44 -14.58
N PHE A 373 -7.90 13.58 -15.38
CA PHE A 373 -7.51 12.55 -16.35
C PHE A 373 -6.94 11.27 -15.72
N LYS A 374 -6.71 11.28 -14.40
CA LYS A 374 -6.38 10.11 -13.58
C LYS A 374 -7.53 9.67 -12.67
N LEU A 375 -8.35 10.62 -12.21
CA LEU A 375 -9.42 10.39 -11.25
C LEU A 375 -10.55 11.39 -11.47
N ASP A 376 -11.67 10.93 -12.00
CA ASP A 376 -12.88 11.72 -12.19
C ASP A 376 -13.40 12.28 -10.85
N LYS A 377 -13.64 13.60 -10.83
CA LYS A 377 -14.10 14.34 -9.64
C LYS A 377 -15.55 14.05 -9.30
N SER A 378 -16.35 13.59 -10.27
CA SER A 378 -17.72 13.16 -10.03
C SER A 378 -17.80 12.02 -9.01
N LEU A 379 -16.74 11.18 -8.91
CA LEU A 379 -16.67 10.09 -7.94
C LEU A 379 -16.64 10.60 -6.49
N LEU A 380 -15.92 11.69 -6.22
CA LEU A 380 -15.83 12.27 -4.88
C LEU A 380 -17.12 12.98 -4.49
N ALA A 381 -17.74 13.71 -5.42
CA ALA A 381 -19.06 14.30 -5.21
C ALA A 381 -20.09 13.21 -4.88
N ARG A 382 -20.10 12.13 -5.66
CA ARG A 382 -20.95 10.97 -5.40
C ARG A 382 -20.65 10.31 -4.06
N ARG A 383 -19.37 10.17 -3.69
CA ARG A 383 -18.98 9.60 -2.40
C ARG A 383 -19.40 10.48 -1.23
N ARG A 384 -19.41 11.81 -1.39
CA ARG A 384 -19.97 12.75 -0.42
C ARG A 384 -21.45 12.48 -0.20
N GLU A 385 -22.23 12.27 -1.25
CA GLU A 385 -23.65 11.91 -1.12
C GLU A 385 -23.83 10.61 -0.34
N ILE A 386 -23.02 9.59 -0.64
CA ILE A 386 -23.05 8.30 0.06
C ILE A 386 -22.74 8.49 1.55
N PHE A 387 -21.65 9.19 1.89
CA PHE A 387 -21.26 9.44 3.27
C PHE A 387 -22.26 10.33 4.03
N SER A 388 -22.85 11.32 3.37
CA SER A 388 -23.91 12.14 3.96
C SER A 388 -25.14 11.29 4.27
N ALA A 389 -25.52 10.38 3.36
CA ALA A 389 -26.62 9.44 3.58
C ALA A 389 -26.34 8.42 4.70
N MET A 390 -25.06 8.12 4.96
CA MET A 390 -24.64 7.32 6.12
C MET A 390 -24.78 8.08 7.45
N GLY A 391 -24.95 9.41 7.42
CA GLY A 391 -25.08 10.26 8.59
C GLY A 391 -23.81 11.03 8.97
N ILE A 392 -22.79 11.05 8.11
CA ILE A 392 -21.61 11.90 8.29
C ILE A 392 -22.00 13.33 7.95
N HIS A 393 -21.78 14.26 8.88
CA HIS A 393 -21.98 15.69 8.63
C HIS A 393 -20.71 16.33 8.08
N PHE A 394 -20.83 17.16 7.04
CA PHE A 394 -19.68 17.84 6.42
C PHE A 394 -19.83 19.36 6.56
N GLU A 395 -18.88 19.98 7.25
CA GLU A 395 -18.69 21.43 7.37
C GLU A 395 -17.56 21.85 6.42
N LEU A 396 -17.91 22.13 5.17
CA LEU A 396 -16.99 22.51 4.11
C LEU A 396 -16.78 24.03 4.07
N ASN A 397 -15.71 24.49 3.43
CA ASN A 397 -15.26 25.89 3.49
C ASN A 397 -15.02 26.40 4.92
N CYS A 398 -14.58 25.51 5.81
CA CYS A 398 -14.32 25.81 7.21
C CYS A 398 -12.88 25.42 7.59
N GLU A 399 -12.04 26.42 7.86
CA GLU A 399 -10.65 26.21 8.28
C GLU A 399 -10.53 26.22 9.81
N VAL A 400 -10.21 25.05 10.39
CA VAL A 400 -9.95 24.94 11.83
C VAL A 400 -8.66 25.65 12.21
N GLY A 401 -8.73 26.44 13.29
CA GLY A 401 -7.70 27.39 13.70
C GLY A 401 -7.92 28.81 13.19
N LYS A 402 -8.85 29.01 12.25
CA LYS A 402 -9.24 30.33 11.72
C LYS A 402 -10.73 30.61 11.92
N ASP A 403 -11.59 29.75 11.37
CA ASP A 403 -13.06 29.91 11.41
C ASP A 403 -13.66 29.25 12.66
N VAL A 404 -13.09 28.12 13.09
CA VAL A 404 -13.46 27.40 14.32
C VAL A 404 -12.20 27.08 15.13
N SER A 405 -12.21 27.35 16.44
CA SER A 405 -11.08 27.05 17.33
C SER A 405 -11.04 25.57 17.73
N LEU A 406 -9.83 25.05 18.00
CA LEU A 406 -9.67 23.69 18.53
C LEU A 406 -10.31 23.55 19.92
N ASP A 407 -10.25 24.59 20.78
CA ASP A 407 -10.92 24.61 22.08
C ASP A 407 -12.41 24.27 21.95
N SER A 408 -13.09 24.95 21.02
CA SER A 408 -14.52 24.74 20.76
C SER A 408 -14.82 23.31 20.34
N LEU A 409 -13.95 22.69 19.52
CA LEU A 409 -14.09 21.29 19.14
C LEU A 409 -13.85 20.34 20.33
N LEU A 410 -12.86 20.62 21.18
CA LEU A 410 -12.55 19.78 22.34
C LEU A 410 -13.63 19.84 23.42
N GLU A 411 -14.37 20.95 23.53
CA GLU A 411 -15.53 21.11 24.41
C GLU A 411 -16.76 20.37 23.87
N GLN A 412 -17.01 20.45 22.57
CA GLN A 412 -18.22 19.91 21.94
C GLN A 412 -18.14 18.40 21.65
N TYR A 413 -16.95 17.86 21.41
CA TYR A 413 -16.76 16.49 20.96
C TYR A 413 -16.00 15.64 21.99
N ASP A 414 -16.26 14.33 21.99
CA ASP A 414 -15.61 13.37 22.88
C ASP A 414 -14.16 13.09 22.46
N ALA A 415 -13.88 13.17 21.15
CA ALA A 415 -12.55 13.07 20.57
C ALA A 415 -12.43 13.89 19.27
N VAL A 416 -11.21 14.20 18.87
CA VAL A 416 -10.87 14.91 17.62
C VAL A 416 -9.85 14.08 16.84
N PHE A 417 -10.07 13.91 15.53
CA PHE A 417 -9.08 13.33 14.62
C PHE A 417 -8.51 14.39 13.67
N VAL A 418 -7.19 14.43 13.51
CA VAL A 418 -6.48 15.37 12.65
C VAL A 418 -5.92 14.64 11.42
N GLY A 419 -6.53 14.90 10.26
CA GLY A 419 -6.17 14.32 8.95
C GLY A 419 -5.86 15.38 7.90
N VAL A 420 -5.17 16.45 8.29
CA VAL A 420 -4.97 17.67 7.47
C VAL A 420 -3.94 17.55 6.34
N GLY A 421 -3.22 16.44 6.26
CA GLY A 421 -2.19 16.22 5.23
C GLY A 421 -1.02 17.24 5.23
N ASN A 422 -0.31 17.34 4.11
CA ASN A 422 0.86 18.21 3.94
C ASN A 422 0.70 19.15 2.74
N TYR A 423 0.58 20.45 3.00
CA TYR A 423 0.36 21.47 1.96
C TYR A 423 1.54 22.41 1.71
N ARG A 424 2.61 22.34 2.52
CA ARG A 424 3.77 23.25 2.36
C ARG A 424 4.74 22.70 1.31
N SER A 425 4.88 23.39 0.18
CA SER A 425 5.85 23.05 -0.87
C SER A 425 7.28 23.02 -0.35
N MET A 426 8.07 22.05 -0.80
CA MET A 426 9.52 22.04 -0.58
C MET A 426 10.20 23.08 -1.49
N LYS A 427 10.97 23.98 -0.88
CA LYS A 427 11.81 24.96 -1.60
C LYS A 427 13.21 24.40 -1.84
N ALA A 428 13.82 24.77 -2.95
CA ALA A 428 15.16 24.34 -3.33
C ALA A 428 16.26 25.33 -2.93
N GLY A 429 15.90 26.57 -2.58
CA GLY A 429 16.85 27.63 -2.28
C GLY A 429 17.59 28.09 -3.54
N LEU A 430 16.93 28.04 -4.70
CA LEU A 430 17.54 28.49 -5.95
C LEU A 430 17.54 30.02 -6.00
N PRO A 431 18.59 30.64 -6.56
CA PRO A 431 18.53 32.05 -6.93
C PRO A 431 17.31 32.31 -7.82
N ASN A 432 16.53 33.34 -7.47
CA ASN A 432 15.31 33.78 -8.15
C ASN A 432 14.12 32.79 -8.08
N GLU A 433 14.04 31.96 -7.05
CA GLU A 433 12.94 30.99 -6.84
C GLU A 433 11.54 31.61 -6.71
N ASP A 434 11.44 32.87 -6.30
CA ASP A 434 10.17 33.60 -6.16
C ASP A 434 9.87 34.52 -7.36
N ALA A 435 10.60 34.39 -8.47
CA ALA A 435 10.40 35.23 -9.65
C ALA A 435 9.09 34.91 -10.40
N PRO A 436 8.46 35.91 -11.05
CA PRO A 436 7.31 35.67 -11.93
C PRO A 436 7.61 34.61 -13.00
N GLY A 437 6.69 33.65 -13.15
CA GLY A 437 6.84 32.48 -14.01
C GLY A 437 7.40 31.24 -13.30
N VAL A 438 7.75 31.32 -12.02
CA VAL A 438 8.12 30.18 -11.18
C VAL A 438 6.94 29.83 -10.26
N TYR A 439 6.50 28.58 -10.32
CA TYR A 439 5.29 28.11 -9.64
C TYR A 439 5.56 26.88 -8.79
N ASP A 440 4.90 26.79 -7.64
CA ASP A 440 4.85 25.55 -6.88
C ASP A 440 3.83 24.60 -7.51
N ALA A 441 4.16 23.30 -7.55
CA ALA A 441 3.34 22.29 -8.22
C ALA A 441 1.91 22.15 -7.65
N LEU A 442 1.76 22.22 -6.32
CA LEU A 442 0.45 21.97 -5.71
C LEU A 442 -0.55 23.11 -5.97
N PRO A 443 -0.21 24.40 -5.74
CA PRO A 443 -1.07 25.50 -6.17
C PRO A 443 -1.44 25.44 -7.65
N PHE A 444 -0.49 25.12 -8.53
CA PHE A 444 -0.73 24.94 -9.96
C PHE A 444 -1.81 23.87 -10.26
N LEU A 445 -1.70 22.69 -9.61
CA LEU A 445 -2.66 21.60 -9.80
C LEU A 445 -4.03 21.89 -9.17
N ILE A 446 -4.06 22.51 -7.98
CA ILE A 446 -5.30 22.91 -7.29
C ILE A 446 -6.06 23.93 -8.14
N ALA A 447 -5.40 24.99 -8.59
CA ALA A 447 -6.02 26.04 -9.40
C ALA A 447 -6.53 25.48 -10.74
N ASN A 448 -5.75 24.62 -11.41
CA ASN A 448 -6.21 23.93 -12.61
C ASN A 448 -7.46 23.09 -12.34
N THR A 449 -7.50 22.35 -11.24
CA THR A 449 -8.64 21.48 -10.93
C THR A 449 -9.90 22.29 -10.62
N LYS A 450 -9.77 23.39 -9.88
CA LYS A 450 -10.87 24.34 -9.64
C LYS A 450 -11.44 24.88 -10.96
N GLN A 451 -10.56 25.28 -11.89
CA GLN A 451 -10.95 25.73 -13.22
C GLN A 451 -11.73 24.64 -14.00
N VAL A 452 -11.23 23.40 -14.01
CA VAL A 452 -11.88 22.26 -14.68
C VAL A 452 -13.24 21.92 -14.05
N MET A 453 -13.38 22.11 -12.74
CA MET A 453 -14.63 21.91 -12.01
C MET A 453 -15.61 23.10 -12.13
N GLY A 454 -15.20 24.23 -12.73
CA GLY A 454 -16.00 25.46 -12.78
C GLY A 454 -16.19 26.13 -11.42
N LEU A 455 -15.26 25.92 -10.49
CA LEU A 455 -15.23 26.62 -9.20
C LEU A 455 -14.63 28.02 -9.35
N GLU A 456 -14.99 28.93 -8.45
CA GLU A 456 -14.48 30.30 -8.46
C GLU A 456 -12.97 30.35 -8.26
N GLU A 457 -12.31 31.20 -9.05
CA GLU A 457 -10.88 31.47 -8.93
C GLU A 457 -10.61 32.28 -7.66
N LEU A 458 -9.65 31.84 -6.85
CA LEU A 458 -9.24 32.56 -5.65
C LEU A 458 -8.04 33.46 -5.97
N PRO A 459 -8.01 34.72 -5.52
CA PRO A 459 -6.87 35.62 -5.73
C PRO A 459 -5.53 35.06 -5.26
N GLU A 460 -5.53 34.28 -4.19
CA GLU A 460 -4.35 33.64 -3.59
C GLU A 460 -3.90 32.35 -4.31
N GLU A 461 -4.72 31.78 -5.19
CA GLU A 461 -4.44 30.56 -5.96
C GLU A 461 -4.88 30.74 -7.43
N PRO A 462 -4.27 31.67 -8.18
CA PRO A 462 -4.72 32.01 -9.52
C PRO A 462 -4.50 30.86 -10.52
N PHE A 463 -5.37 30.78 -11.52
CA PHE A 463 -5.22 29.84 -12.62
C PHE A 463 -4.03 30.21 -13.50
N ILE A 464 -3.09 29.28 -13.66
CA ILE A 464 -1.90 29.48 -14.49
C ILE A 464 -2.11 28.80 -15.84
N ASN A 465 -2.32 29.62 -16.88
CA ASN A 465 -2.41 29.15 -18.25
C ASN A 465 -1.02 28.94 -18.85
N THR A 466 -0.71 27.71 -19.25
CA THR A 466 0.59 27.37 -19.88
C THR A 466 0.55 27.26 -21.41
N ALA A 467 -0.58 27.63 -22.04
CA ALA A 467 -0.74 27.61 -23.50
C ALA A 467 0.37 28.38 -24.21
N GLY A 468 1.02 27.74 -25.20
CA GLY A 468 2.08 28.35 -26.00
C GLY A 468 3.44 28.50 -25.31
N LEU A 469 3.57 28.19 -24.02
CA LEU A 469 4.80 28.38 -23.25
C LEU A 469 5.77 27.19 -23.36
N ASN A 470 7.06 27.44 -23.13
CA ASN A 470 8.05 26.40 -22.82
C ASN A 470 8.06 26.13 -21.31
N VAL A 471 7.49 25.00 -20.90
CA VAL A 471 7.32 24.63 -19.49
C VAL A 471 8.41 23.64 -19.08
N VAL A 472 9.11 23.92 -17.98
CA VAL A 472 10.03 22.96 -17.35
C VAL A 472 9.52 22.59 -15.96
N VAL A 473 9.24 21.30 -15.76
CA VAL A 473 8.83 20.76 -14.47
C VAL A 473 10.04 20.15 -13.78
N LEU A 474 10.38 20.66 -12.60
CA LEU A 474 11.51 20.21 -11.80
C LEU A 474 11.05 19.15 -10.80
N GLY A 475 11.43 17.89 -11.03
CA GLY A 475 11.03 16.77 -10.18
C GLY A 475 10.91 15.45 -10.94
N GLY A 476 10.52 14.39 -10.24
CA GLY A 476 10.29 13.09 -10.89
C GLY A 476 9.30 12.18 -10.18
N GLY A 477 8.52 12.70 -9.22
CA GLY A 477 7.43 11.97 -8.57
C GLY A 477 6.12 12.05 -9.35
N ASP A 478 5.06 11.47 -8.81
CA ASP A 478 3.72 11.52 -9.42
C ASP A 478 3.21 12.95 -9.57
N THR A 479 3.47 13.83 -8.60
CA THR A 479 3.17 15.27 -8.71
C THR A 479 3.83 15.92 -9.93
N ALA A 480 5.07 15.55 -10.25
CA ALA A 480 5.76 16.08 -11.43
C ALA A 480 5.08 15.58 -12.73
N MET A 481 4.69 14.30 -12.78
CA MET A 481 3.95 13.75 -13.92
C MET A 481 2.59 14.41 -14.09
N ASP A 482 1.90 14.69 -12.99
CA ASP A 482 0.61 15.38 -13.00
C ASP A 482 0.75 16.82 -13.52
N CYS A 483 1.82 17.54 -13.13
CA CYS A 483 2.12 18.87 -13.67
C CYS A 483 2.46 18.82 -15.16
N VAL A 484 3.34 17.90 -15.58
CA VAL A 484 3.75 17.72 -16.99
C VAL A 484 2.53 17.47 -17.87
N ARG A 485 1.68 16.53 -17.47
CA ARG A 485 0.51 16.11 -18.25
C ARG A 485 -0.61 17.17 -18.24
N THR A 486 -0.68 17.98 -17.20
CA THR A 486 -1.58 19.15 -17.14
C THR A 486 -1.10 20.27 -18.08
N ALA A 487 0.19 20.60 -18.06
CA ALA A 487 0.77 21.61 -18.96
C ALA A 487 0.62 21.23 -20.44
N LEU A 488 0.79 19.95 -20.77
CA LEU A 488 0.51 19.46 -22.13
C LEU A 488 -0.94 19.70 -22.56
N ARG A 489 -1.91 19.52 -21.64
CA ARG A 489 -3.35 19.71 -21.91
C ARG A 489 -3.77 21.17 -22.03
N HIS A 490 -3.03 22.09 -21.42
CA HIS A 490 -3.19 23.53 -21.66
C HIS A 490 -2.71 23.94 -23.05
N GLY A 491 -1.96 23.09 -23.76
CA GLY A 491 -1.39 23.41 -25.06
C GLY A 491 -0.04 24.13 -24.98
N ALA A 492 0.77 23.84 -23.95
CA ALA A 492 2.15 24.29 -23.90
C ALA A 492 2.94 23.87 -25.16
N SER A 493 3.80 24.75 -25.67
CA SER A 493 4.58 24.51 -26.89
C SER A 493 5.60 23.40 -26.69
N ASN A 494 6.27 23.39 -25.53
CA ASN A 494 7.19 22.34 -25.12
C ASN A 494 7.01 22.08 -23.62
N VAL A 495 7.04 20.82 -23.20
CA VAL A 495 7.02 20.45 -21.78
C VAL A 495 8.16 19.48 -21.50
N THR A 496 9.05 19.87 -20.59
CA THR A 496 10.21 19.06 -20.20
C THR A 496 10.14 18.71 -18.72
N CYS A 497 10.16 17.42 -18.39
CA CYS A 497 10.40 16.94 -17.05
C CYS A 497 11.91 16.84 -16.80
N ALA A 498 12.45 17.64 -15.88
CA ALA A 498 13.86 17.60 -15.53
C ALA A 498 14.07 16.89 -14.17
N TYR A 499 14.89 15.84 -14.17
CA TYR A 499 15.12 15.00 -13.00
C TYR A 499 16.61 14.72 -12.76
N ARG A 500 17.02 14.83 -11.49
CA ARG A 500 18.41 14.70 -11.04
C ARG A 500 18.99 13.29 -11.05
N ARG A 501 18.28 12.29 -11.55
CA ARG A 501 18.75 10.91 -11.70
C ARG A 501 18.27 10.35 -13.03
N ASP A 502 18.66 9.11 -13.31
CA ASP A 502 18.15 8.36 -14.45
C ASP A 502 16.67 7.94 -14.28
N GLU A 503 16.08 7.46 -15.37
CA GLU A 503 14.69 7.00 -15.43
C GLU A 503 14.42 5.80 -14.50
N ALA A 504 15.39 4.89 -14.36
CA ALA A 504 15.26 3.70 -13.52
C ALA A 504 15.08 4.05 -12.03
N ASN A 505 15.64 5.17 -11.59
CA ASN A 505 15.54 5.68 -10.22
C ASN A 505 14.47 6.78 -10.06
N MET A 506 13.57 6.94 -11.04
CA MET A 506 12.47 7.91 -10.97
C MET A 506 11.38 7.42 -10.01
N PRO A 507 10.97 8.25 -9.02
CA PRO A 507 10.01 7.83 -7.99
C PRO A 507 8.56 7.83 -8.47
N GLY A 508 8.21 8.52 -9.56
CA GLY A 508 6.86 8.50 -10.11
C GLY A 508 6.45 7.14 -10.65
N SER A 509 5.15 6.93 -10.81
CA SER A 509 4.61 5.71 -11.41
C SER A 509 5.13 5.49 -12.84
N LYS A 510 5.63 4.28 -13.13
CA LYS A 510 6.10 3.90 -14.48
C LYS A 510 5.00 4.07 -15.53
N LYS A 511 3.76 3.81 -15.12
CA LYS A 511 2.55 3.99 -15.95
C LYS A 511 2.38 5.46 -16.34
N GLU A 512 2.58 6.37 -15.41
CA GLU A 512 2.42 7.81 -15.63
C GLU A 512 3.55 8.40 -16.47
N VAL A 513 4.80 7.98 -16.24
CA VAL A 513 5.94 8.33 -17.09
C VAL A 513 5.71 7.91 -18.55
N LYS A 514 5.21 6.67 -18.76
CA LYS A 514 4.86 6.17 -20.09
C LYS A 514 3.76 7.02 -20.75
N ASN A 515 2.69 7.34 -20.00
CA ASN A 515 1.59 8.16 -20.54
C ASN A 515 2.06 9.58 -20.90
N ALA A 516 2.88 10.21 -20.05
CA ALA A 516 3.43 11.54 -20.33
C ALA A 516 4.29 11.55 -21.59
N ARG A 517 5.13 10.52 -21.79
CA ARG A 517 5.95 10.37 -23.00
C ARG A 517 5.10 10.15 -24.26
N GLU A 518 4.08 9.29 -24.18
CA GLU A 518 3.12 9.09 -25.28
C GLU A 518 2.39 10.40 -25.65
N GLU A 519 2.07 11.22 -24.64
CA GLU A 519 1.41 12.54 -24.79
C GLU A 519 2.35 13.64 -25.31
N GLY A 520 3.66 13.40 -25.41
CA GLY A 520 4.63 14.31 -26.01
C GLY A 520 5.57 15.03 -25.03
N ALA A 521 5.62 14.62 -23.76
CA ALA A 521 6.57 15.18 -22.81
C ALA A 521 8.02 14.82 -23.15
N ASN A 522 8.91 15.79 -23.04
CA ASN A 522 10.35 15.59 -23.05
C ASN A 522 10.84 15.23 -21.64
N PHE A 523 11.91 14.44 -21.56
CA PHE A 523 12.54 14.07 -20.29
C PHE A 523 14.01 14.40 -20.33
N GLU A 524 14.45 15.23 -19.41
CA GLU A 524 15.85 15.55 -19.19
C GLU A 524 16.30 14.88 -17.90
N PHE A 525 17.02 13.77 -18.03
CA PHE A 525 17.54 13.01 -16.89
C PHE A 525 18.94 13.45 -16.51
N ASN A 526 19.33 13.11 -15.28
CA ASN A 526 20.66 13.40 -14.75
C ASN A 526 21.02 14.89 -14.80
N VAL A 527 20.05 15.76 -14.45
CA VAL A 527 20.25 17.22 -14.37
C VAL A 527 19.75 17.78 -13.04
N GLN A 528 20.51 18.72 -12.48
CA GLN A 528 20.15 19.42 -11.25
C GLN A 528 20.12 20.93 -11.50
N PRO A 529 19.04 21.64 -11.14
CA PRO A 529 18.98 23.09 -11.31
C PRO A 529 19.96 23.78 -10.35
N VAL A 530 20.56 24.86 -10.83
CA VAL A 530 21.55 25.67 -10.11
C VAL A 530 21.03 27.09 -9.89
N ALA A 531 20.40 27.68 -10.91
CA ALA A 531 19.82 29.01 -10.86
C ALA A 531 18.67 29.16 -11.86
N LEU A 532 17.74 30.06 -11.57
CA LEU A 532 16.68 30.49 -12.48
C LEU A 532 17.12 31.79 -13.14
N GLU A 533 17.19 31.77 -14.47
CA GLU A 533 17.63 32.90 -15.29
C GLU A 533 16.45 33.83 -15.57
N LEU A 534 16.66 35.14 -15.43
CA LEU A 534 15.62 36.15 -15.62
C LEU A 534 15.88 36.99 -16.88
N ASN A 535 14.80 37.43 -17.52
CA ASN A 535 14.86 38.44 -18.56
C ASN A 535 14.95 39.86 -17.97
N GLU A 536 15.01 40.87 -18.82
CA GLU A 536 15.10 42.29 -18.43
C GLU A 536 13.88 42.77 -17.61
N GLN A 537 12.73 42.11 -17.76
CA GLN A 537 11.50 42.39 -17.02
C GLN A 537 11.41 41.65 -15.68
N GLY A 538 12.43 40.84 -15.34
CA GLY A 538 12.50 40.06 -14.11
C GLY A 538 11.67 38.76 -14.13
N HIS A 539 11.16 38.34 -15.29
CA HIS A 539 10.46 37.05 -15.44
C HIS A 539 11.46 35.94 -15.77
N VAL A 540 11.13 34.71 -15.38
CA VAL A 540 11.94 33.55 -15.77
C VAL A 540 11.98 33.41 -17.29
N CYS A 541 13.20 33.18 -17.82
CA CYS A 541 13.42 32.91 -19.24
C CYS A 541 14.26 31.64 -19.48
N GLY A 542 14.77 31.03 -18.42
CA GLY A 542 15.50 29.78 -18.49
C GLY A 542 15.93 29.23 -17.13
N ILE A 543 16.47 28.02 -17.15
CA ILE A 543 17.03 27.35 -15.98
C ILE A 543 18.47 26.96 -16.29
N ARG A 544 19.40 27.38 -15.44
CA ARG A 544 20.77 26.88 -15.46
C ARG A 544 20.82 25.54 -14.75
N PHE A 545 21.19 24.50 -15.48
CA PHE A 545 21.39 23.15 -14.98
C PHE A 545 22.87 22.80 -14.90
N LEU A 546 23.20 21.84 -14.05
CA LEU A 546 24.42 21.05 -14.12
C LEU A 546 24.07 19.58 -14.37
N ARG A 547 24.99 18.83 -15.00
CA ARG A 547 24.84 17.38 -15.17
C ARG A 547 25.18 16.66 -13.88
N THR A 548 24.48 15.57 -13.62
CA THR A 548 24.74 14.68 -12.48
C THR A 548 25.11 13.29 -12.97
N ARG A 549 25.82 12.51 -12.15
CA ARG A 549 25.99 11.06 -12.32
C ARG A 549 25.52 10.35 -11.06
N LEU A 550 25.13 9.08 -11.20
CA LEU A 550 24.81 8.27 -10.03
C LEU A 550 26.09 7.88 -9.29
N GLY A 551 26.19 8.28 -8.03
CA GLY A 551 27.20 7.77 -7.10
C GLY A 551 26.84 6.40 -6.54
N GLU A 552 27.57 6.00 -5.51
CA GLU A 552 27.35 4.74 -4.81
C GLU A 552 25.93 4.67 -4.19
N PRO A 553 25.32 3.48 -4.13
CA PRO A 553 24.07 3.27 -3.42
C PRO A 553 24.27 3.50 -1.92
N ASP A 554 23.29 4.15 -1.29
CA ASP A 554 23.23 4.22 0.18
C ASP A 554 22.75 2.89 0.80
N ALA A 555 22.60 2.85 2.13
CA ALA A 555 22.14 1.67 2.86
C ALA A 555 20.73 1.18 2.45
N GLN A 556 19.92 2.01 1.78
CA GLN A 556 18.61 1.67 1.23
C GLN A 556 18.69 1.33 -0.26
N GLY A 557 19.90 1.20 -0.82
CA GLY A 557 20.13 0.95 -2.25
C GLY A 557 19.96 2.20 -3.12
N ARG A 558 19.62 3.36 -2.54
CA ARG A 558 19.31 4.58 -3.29
C ARG A 558 20.61 5.28 -3.68
N ARG A 559 20.82 5.47 -4.98
CA ARG A 559 22.00 6.15 -5.49
C ARG A 559 21.87 7.67 -5.36
N ARG A 560 22.90 8.31 -4.80
CA ARG A 560 22.94 9.78 -4.66
C ARG A 560 23.39 10.40 -5.99
N PRO A 561 22.74 11.47 -6.46
CA PRO A 561 23.24 12.22 -7.60
C PRO A 561 24.50 12.99 -7.19
N VAL A 562 25.54 12.90 -8.00
CA VAL A 562 26.82 13.59 -7.82
C VAL A 562 26.98 14.58 -8.97
N PRO A 563 27.12 15.89 -8.69
CA PRO A 563 27.39 16.89 -9.73
C PRO A 563 28.62 16.56 -10.57
N VAL A 564 28.56 16.89 -11.86
CA VAL A 564 29.69 16.87 -12.78
C VAL A 564 30.14 18.32 -12.98
N GLU A 565 31.31 18.67 -12.48
CA GLU A 565 31.84 20.05 -12.58
C GLU A 565 32.07 20.46 -14.04
N GLY A 566 31.84 21.75 -14.36
CA GLY A 566 32.02 22.31 -15.70
C GLY A 566 31.01 21.83 -16.75
N SER A 567 29.91 21.22 -16.31
CA SER A 567 28.85 20.70 -17.18
C SER A 567 27.62 21.60 -17.24
N GLU A 568 27.74 22.86 -16.80
CA GLU A 568 26.61 23.76 -16.76
C GLU A 568 26.09 24.12 -18.16
N PHE A 569 24.77 24.21 -18.28
CA PHE A 569 24.09 24.67 -19.48
C PHE A 569 22.77 25.34 -19.10
N VAL A 570 22.24 26.18 -20.01
CA VAL A 570 20.95 26.85 -19.81
C VAL A 570 19.90 26.23 -20.71
N MET A 571 18.76 25.85 -20.13
CA MET A 571 17.57 25.39 -20.84
C MET A 571 16.53 26.53 -20.87
N PRO A 572 16.03 26.95 -22.04
CA PRO A 572 14.96 27.95 -22.13
C PRO A 572 13.69 27.49 -21.42
N ALA A 573 13.05 28.39 -20.69
CA ALA A 573 11.81 28.12 -19.96
C ALA A 573 11.04 29.43 -19.72
N ASP A 574 9.79 29.47 -20.15
CA ASP A 574 8.87 30.59 -19.90
C ASP A 574 8.05 30.37 -18.61
N ALA A 575 7.93 29.10 -18.19
CA ALA A 575 7.32 28.72 -16.92
C ALA A 575 8.09 27.55 -16.29
N VAL A 576 8.33 27.66 -14.98
CA VAL A 576 9.02 26.63 -14.19
C VAL A 576 8.09 26.15 -13.10
N ILE A 577 7.85 24.83 -13.03
CA ILE A 577 6.99 24.23 -12.01
C ILE A 577 7.82 23.37 -11.06
N MET A 578 7.84 23.74 -9.79
CA MET A 578 8.64 23.12 -8.73
C MET A 578 7.88 21.96 -8.08
N ALA A 579 8.30 20.72 -8.35
CA ALA A 579 7.66 19.49 -7.90
C ALA A 579 8.59 18.61 -7.04
N PHE A 580 9.21 19.22 -6.01
CA PHE A 580 10.16 18.54 -5.13
C PHE A 580 9.56 17.78 -3.94
N GLY A 581 8.25 17.94 -3.71
CA GLY A 581 7.52 17.29 -2.62
C GLY A 581 6.98 18.31 -1.61
N PHE A 582 6.46 17.78 -0.51
CA PHE A 582 5.73 18.55 0.50
C PHE A 582 6.26 18.26 1.90
N ASN A 583 6.27 19.29 2.73
CA ASN A 583 6.56 19.20 4.15
C ASN A 583 5.27 19.41 4.97
N PRO A 584 5.25 18.93 6.22
CA PRO A 584 4.26 19.36 7.19
C PRO A 584 4.22 20.88 7.31
N HIS A 585 3.00 21.40 7.51
CA HIS A 585 2.75 22.81 7.79
C HIS A 585 2.60 23.00 9.31
N GLY A 586 3.02 24.16 9.82
CA GLY A 586 2.93 24.45 11.25
C GLY A 586 1.48 24.59 11.70
N MET A 587 1.15 24.04 12.87
CA MET A 587 -0.19 24.11 13.47
C MET A 587 -0.09 24.58 14.93
N PRO A 588 0.18 25.88 15.19
CA PRO A 588 0.35 26.38 16.55
C PRO A 588 -0.88 26.16 17.44
N TRP A 589 -2.07 26.17 16.84
CA TRP A 589 -3.33 25.86 17.53
C TRP A 589 -3.39 24.41 18.05
N LEU A 590 -2.67 23.48 17.41
CA LEU A 590 -2.57 22.08 17.83
C LEU A 590 -1.48 21.90 18.90
N GLU A 591 -0.31 22.51 18.69
CA GLU A 591 0.83 22.45 19.63
C GLU A 591 0.50 23.09 20.98
N SER A 592 -0.26 24.20 20.99
CA SER A 592 -0.75 24.85 22.21
C SER A 592 -1.64 23.95 23.08
N HIS A 593 -2.19 22.87 22.52
CA HIS A 593 -2.99 21.86 23.21
C HIS A 593 -2.17 20.62 23.61
N GLY A 594 -0.84 20.74 23.67
CA GLY A 594 0.04 19.68 24.17
C GLY A 594 0.28 18.55 23.18
N VAL A 595 -0.02 18.74 21.89
CA VAL A 595 0.34 17.81 20.83
C VAL A 595 1.80 18.02 20.43
N THR A 596 2.60 16.96 20.50
CA THR A 596 4.02 17.00 20.17
C THR A 596 4.25 16.69 18.69
N VAL A 597 5.18 17.42 18.07
CA VAL A 597 5.65 17.14 16.72
C VAL A 597 7.11 16.67 16.73
N ASP A 598 7.49 15.90 15.73
CA ASP A 598 8.88 15.49 15.53
C ASP A 598 9.74 16.62 14.96
N LYS A 599 11.05 16.37 14.79
CA LYS A 599 12.00 17.35 14.25
C LYS A 599 11.73 17.78 12.81
N TRP A 600 10.84 17.09 12.09
CA TRP A 600 10.41 17.43 10.74
C TRP A 600 9.02 18.10 10.72
N GLY A 601 8.42 18.33 11.90
CA GLY A 601 7.10 18.96 12.06
C GLY A 601 5.92 18.00 11.88
N ARG A 602 6.15 16.68 11.92
CA ARG A 602 5.07 15.67 11.82
C ARG A 602 4.46 15.42 13.18
N ILE A 603 3.15 15.21 13.25
CA ILE A 603 2.47 14.86 14.49
C ILE A 603 2.97 13.50 14.98
N ILE A 604 3.36 13.40 16.24
CA ILE A 604 3.73 12.12 16.86
C ILE A 604 2.45 11.40 17.27
N ALA A 605 2.06 10.42 16.46
CA ALA A 605 0.99 9.47 16.71
C ALA A 605 1.25 8.23 15.85
N ASP A 606 1.24 7.03 16.42
CA ASP A 606 1.52 5.82 15.66
C ASP A 606 0.60 4.66 16.05
N VAL A 607 0.68 3.57 15.30
CA VAL A 607 -0.16 2.39 15.52
C VAL A 607 0.10 1.70 16.87
N GLU A 608 1.26 1.95 17.49
CA GLU A 608 1.67 1.34 18.76
C GLU A 608 1.42 2.26 19.97
N SER A 609 0.82 3.43 19.74
CA SER A 609 0.38 4.35 20.78
C SER A 609 -0.64 3.68 21.70
N GLN A 610 -0.81 4.16 22.94
CA GLN A 610 -1.67 3.54 23.96
C GLN A 610 -3.06 3.18 23.39
N TYR A 611 -3.65 4.11 22.67
CA TYR A 611 -4.68 3.85 21.67
C TYR A 611 -4.09 4.18 20.31
N ARG A 612 -4.36 3.35 19.30
CA ARG A 612 -3.77 3.49 17.96
C ARG A 612 -3.94 4.92 17.45
N TYR A 613 -2.84 5.55 17.04
CA TYR A 613 -2.80 6.91 16.50
C TYR A 613 -3.27 8.02 17.46
N GLN A 614 -3.30 7.75 18.77
CA GLN A 614 -3.48 8.78 19.77
C GLN A 614 -2.23 9.66 19.86
N THR A 615 -2.42 10.97 19.92
CA THR A 615 -1.32 11.94 20.12
C THR A 615 -0.94 12.02 21.60
N THR A 616 0.02 12.90 21.94
CA THR A 616 0.32 13.23 23.34
C THR A 616 -0.86 13.88 24.08
N ASN A 617 -1.87 14.40 23.38
CA ASN A 617 -3.14 14.80 23.98
C ASN A 617 -4.15 13.63 23.93
N PRO A 618 -4.70 13.16 25.07
CA PRO A 618 -5.57 11.98 25.10
C PRO A 618 -6.86 12.09 24.26
N LYS A 619 -7.39 13.29 24.03
CA LYS A 619 -8.61 13.49 23.22
C LYS A 619 -8.32 13.64 21.73
N ILE A 620 -7.05 13.75 21.32
CA ILE A 620 -6.66 14.04 19.94
C ILE A 620 -5.93 12.86 19.32
N PHE A 621 -6.40 12.45 18.15
CA PHE A 621 -5.83 11.43 17.30
C PHE A 621 -5.37 12.06 15.98
N ALA A 622 -4.41 11.46 15.29
CA ALA A 622 -3.93 11.98 14.01
C ALA A 622 -3.50 10.86 13.07
N GLY A 623 -3.61 11.06 11.76
CA GLY A 623 -3.21 10.06 10.78
C GLY A 623 -3.03 10.62 9.37
N GLY A 624 -2.52 9.78 8.47
CA GLY A 624 -2.19 10.15 7.11
C GLY A 624 -0.92 11.00 7.05
N ASP A 625 -0.80 11.82 6.01
CA ASP A 625 0.45 12.52 5.70
C ASP A 625 0.92 13.47 6.82
N ALA A 626 0.02 13.95 7.68
CA ALA A 626 0.37 14.80 8.83
C ALA A 626 1.22 14.07 9.89
N VAL A 627 1.11 12.74 9.95
CA VAL A 627 1.89 11.85 10.82
C VAL A 627 3.06 11.24 10.06
N ARG A 628 2.79 10.69 8.87
CA ARG A 628 3.76 9.89 8.12
C ARG A 628 4.73 10.72 7.28
N GLY A 629 4.33 11.92 6.88
CA GLY A 629 4.87 12.61 5.70
C GLY A 629 4.11 12.20 4.43
N ALA A 630 4.34 12.92 3.34
CA ALA A 630 3.67 12.65 2.06
C ALA A 630 3.88 11.20 1.61
N ASP A 631 2.78 10.44 1.50
CA ASP A 631 2.79 9.02 1.14
C ASP A 631 1.54 8.66 0.29
N LEU A 632 1.24 7.38 0.15
CA LEU A 632 0.15 6.87 -0.68
C LEU A 632 -1.23 7.07 -0.04
N VAL A 633 -2.24 7.33 -0.89
CA VAL A 633 -3.67 7.41 -0.53
C VAL A 633 -4.11 6.21 0.33
N VAL A 634 -3.72 5.00 -0.08
CA VAL A 634 -4.09 3.75 0.60
C VAL A 634 -3.47 3.64 2.00
N THR A 635 -2.25 4.14 2.18
CA THR A 635 -1.62 4.21 3.50
C THR A 635 -2.41 5.17 4.39
N ALA A 636 -2.69 6.39 3.91
CA ALA A 636 -3.46 7.38 4.66
C ALA A 636 -4.85 6.85 5.09
N MET A 637 -5.54 6.12 4.21
CA MET A 637 -6.80 5.45 4.58
C MET A 637 -6.60 4.39 5.66
N ALA A 638 -5.58 3.53 5.54
CA ALA A 638 -5.29 2.53 6.57
C ALA A 638 -5.06 3.17 7.94
N GLU A 639 -4.28 4.27 8.00
CA GLU A 639 -4.06 5.01 9.24
C GLU A 639 -5.34 5.63 9.79
N GLY A 640 -6.19 6.19 8.94
CA GLY A 640 -7.50 6.71 9.33
C GLY A 640 -8.40 5.64 9.95
N ARG A 641 -8.42 4.43 9.37
CA ARG A 641 -9.18 3.28 9.89
C ARG A 641 -8.62 2.79 11.22
N HIS A 642 -7.30 2.69 11.34
CA HIS A 642 -6.65 2.30 12.59
C HIS A 642 -6.87 3.34 13.69
N ALA A 643 -6.83 4.64 13.36
CA ALA A 643 -7.13 5.71 14.31
C ALA A 643 -8.60 5.67 14.76
N ALA A 644 -9.55 5.38 13.86
CA ALA A 644 -10.94 5.16 14.23
C ALA A 644 -11.10 4.01 15.24
N GLN A 645 -10.37 2.90 15.06
CA GLN A 645 -10.36 1.82 16.06
C GLN A 645 -9.79 2.29 17.40
N GLY A 646 -8.70 3.06 17.39
CA GLY A 646 -8.14 3.67 18.59
C GLY A 646 -9.12 4.61 19.31
N ILE A 647 -9.89 5.41 18.56
CA ILE A 647 -10.94 6.28 19.09
C ILE A 647 -12.08 5.45 19.70
N ILE A 648 -12.53 4.39 19.02
CA ILE A 648 -13.58 3.49 19.52
C ILE A 648 -13.17 2.88 20.87
N ASP A 649 -11.93 2.39 20.96
CA ASP A 649 -11.37 1.81 22.17
C ASP A 649 -11.24 2.86 23.30
N TRP A 650 -10.78 4.07 22.97
CA TRP A 650 -10.70 5.21 23.89
C TRP A 650 -12.06 5.61 24.46
N LEU A 651 -13.09 5.64 23.62
CA LEU A 651 -14.46 6.01 24.01
C LEU A 651 -15.21 4.88 24.73
N GLY A 652 -14.63 3.67 24.80
CA GLY A 652 -15.27 2.49 25.39
C GLY A 652 -16.49 2.00 24.60
N VAL A 653 -16.54 2.30 23.29
CA VAL A 653 -17.62 1.85 22.42
C VAL A 653 -17.40 0.36 22.12
N LYS A 654 -18.43 -0.47 22.37
CA LYS A 654 -18.36 -1.89 22.03
C LYS A 654 -18.36 -2.03 20.51
N SER A 655 -17.17 -2.27 19.94
CA SER A 655 -17.01 -2.53 18.53
C SER A 655 -17.87 -3.74 18.11
N VAL A 656 -18.61 -3.59 17.02
CA VAL A 656 -19.16 -4.74 16.31
C VAL A 656 -17.95 -5.40 15.67
N LYS A 657 -17.64 -6.66 16.03
CA LYS A 657 -16.57 -7.42 15.37
C LYS A 657 -16.89 -7.46 13.86
N SER A 658 -16.25 -6.58 13.08
CA SER A 658 -16.25 -6.68 11.63
C SER A 658 -15.38 -7.88 11.26
N HIS A 659 -15.90 -8.73 10.38
CA HIS A 659 -15.24 -9.94 9.90
C HIS A 659 -13.87 -9.68 9.29
#